data_AF-A0A8H7EE30-F1
#
_entry.id   AF-A0A8H7EE30-F1
#
_cell.length_a   1.000
_cell.length_b   1.000
_cell.length_c   1.000
_cell.angle_alpha   90.00
_cell.angle_beta   90.00
_cell.angle_gamma   90.00
#
_symmetry.space_group_name_H-M   'P 1'
#
loop_
_entity.id
_entity.type
_entity.pdbx_description
1 polymer ?
#
loop_
_entity_poly.entity_id
_entity_poly.type
_entity_poly.pdbx_seq_one_letter_code
_entity_poly.pdbx_strand_id
1 'polypeptide(L)'
;MMMSLMGYASFCTREDITVTSSAPPPAYQAQSATIGSDDLVRALLDRVSQLEARLQEQYNIASSETPLPPPQLADNPASPANDEAITLSTDDDITSQSVETGDAATVLEFLAWGRKKDADYGTSPEHNSGPRRLSVRHEDEATTSNIPCEASRDAQLDLLESLLPDKTHIIQLVEYHNTSILWYHGSYSSAMFESDLDLFMGEYEGNVRHEDLNLQWLGLLFAIMTGSITCAPSSIYRSWGFSSEERMVLSQRWYEATVTCLEVAGYIETHTIYSVQAIATLTIAAHILGKSNSQSILLASAGRIAQSLGLHRLGPENAARATSKEQLRQREAGRRVFNQLCTQDWFQIPFSESYSLNPRFFKTSKPLNCNDEDMVPLPLSTPTQASYCNYRYDIAALMPQLLDAMTGCNTLFTKYEQVLRYDEKMRKLATACMPTFLSNNAPVATGWPIYVGWARRSLAICASHKIIMIHRKFIGLSFSNSAFSFTRRTCIAASKTILKEALSGNDQGPTLWIEQAFSVAAGIILSLDAFHRSASEREFEEHKKLVEDAISYLRTFEDSKIASRGVQLLSGLQRELQNGRSVNPRKRQQPTEFGELAPSSSKRARTFNVESFINNVSRDLQVTIPTSSTADGPANWITTLSVRPGQSAVAMALESNGEMGPKSKYAEETGPYSSAASEDMGAVTEKWQDTLAEIKYAFTTKDGWIGDYDYIYLITPNIWPLNRKYKDYLAPFYGLNDRVPVLLTLLLGLQHALTMIGSIVSPPLAIASGAFNFDPAMTTYLVSTAFITTGIATALQVTRLHIMKTPFFIGTGLLSVVGPTFDILPIVFNYAALRYKSGTCPVLDDGTQGPCPDAWGACLGTMLCCVWIQIALAFVPPKMLNKVFPKLITGSLLTLIGVYLVGNGLQNWGGSSNCHGGEGFYALCPDITAPQPLVWGHPKLIGLGFSVFATIILVEAIGAPLMRSASVIIGLAVGCAISGATGYWSTEQLTQAPGGTFLWVHTFKLSVDGALVLPMIIMFACQAVSCIPDILATAELSGVGIEGTEFNSRIQGGILCDGLGSFFSALGTGPPMVSQAGNNGVIVLTGCASRRAGWAASGFLILMGVIAKFGAVFASMPPSVLGGMQVFLYSTIAVAGIRVLALISWTRRDRFILAVALGIGFMDICQPDWFAQVLAYDGPNENLVGFEQGINLAVETPFVIAAIVGIFLNAVLPKDKSASRTVGYGDEQKHPRIGVRDD
;
A
#
# COMPACT_ATOMS: atom_id res chain seq x y z
N MET A 1 32.87 -12.33 16.94
CA MET A 1 31.60 -11.97 17.61
C MET A 1 30.43 -12.22 16.65
N MET A 2 30.18 -13.48 16.28
CA MET A 2 29.39 -13.84 15.09
C MET A 2 28.58 -15.13 15.33
N MET A 3 27.83 -15.16 16.45
CA MET A 3 27.22 -16.41 16.95
C MET A 3 25.99 -16.15 17.85
N SER A 4 25.04 -15.31 17.39
CA SER A 4 23.80 -15.02 18.16
C SER A 4 22.59 -14.56 17.33
N LEU A 5 22.69 -14.48 16.00
CA LEU A 5 21.62 -13.95 15.12
C LEU A 5 21.35 -14.85 13.89
N MET A 6 21.37 -16.17 14.11
CA MET A 6 21.03 -17.19 13.10
C MET A 6 19.97 -18.20 13.59
N GLY A 7 19.34 -17.94 14.74
CA GLY A 7 18.54 -18.93 15.48
C GLY A 7 17.07 -19.10 15.09
N TYR A 8 16.51 -18.30 14.17
CA TYR A 8 15.05 -18.27 13.92
C TYR A 8 14.58 -19.01 12.65
N ALA A 9 15.43 -19.80 12.01
CA ALA A 9 15.05 -20.64 10.86
C ALA A 9 15.91 -21.93 10.71
N SER A 10 16.50 -22.43 11.80
CA SER A 10 17.40 -23.60 11.76
C SER A 10 17.29 -24.50 13.00
N PHE A 11 16.07 -24.93 13.32
CA PHE A 11 15.82 -26.04 14.25
C PHE A 11 14.67 -26.90 13.72
N CYS A 12 15.02 -27.86 12.87
CA CYS A 12 14.15 -28.98 12.52
C CYS A 12 15.07 -30.20 12.32
N THR A 13 15.56 -30.72 13.44
CA THR A 13 16.41 -31.91 13.57
C THR A 13 15.67 -32.94 14.40
N ARG A 14 15.68 -34.20 13.96
CA ARG A 14 14.98 -35.32 14.59
C ARG A 14 15.76 -35.79 15.84
N GLU A 15 15.05 -36.13 16.93
CA GLU A 15 15.67 -36.65 18.16
C GLU A 15 16.08 -38.13 18.01
N ASP A 16 17.27 -38.48 18.49
CA ASP A 16 17.72 -39.87 18.73
C ASP A 16 17.55 -40.23 20.22
N ILE A 17 17.21 -41.49 20.52
CA ILE A 17 16.96 -42.00 21.88
C ILE A 17 17.86 -43.20 22.19
N THR A 18 18.52 -43.18 23.34
CA THR A 18 19.24 -44.34 23.93
C THR A 18 18.75 -44.62 25.35
N VAL A 19 18.47 -45.89 25.68
CA VAL A 19 18.03 -46.35 27.01
C VAL A 19 18.80 -47.60 27.42
N THR A 20 19.16 -47.73 28.70
CA THR A 20 19.81 -48.92 29.31
C THR A 20 19.09 -49.34 30.62
N SER A 21 19.16 -50.63 30.97
CA SER A 21 18.14 -51.35 31.79
C SER A 21 18.65 -52.08 33.05
N SER A 22 17.72 -52.70 33.82
CA SER A 22 17.93 -53.85 34.75
C SER A 22 16.60 -54.50 35.20
N ALA A 23 16.44 -55.81 35.50
CA ALA A 23 17.24 -57.02 35.18
C ALA A 23 16.39 -58.36 35.18
N PRO A 24 16.43 -59.37 36.10
CA PRO A 24 15.86 -60.73 35.88
C PRO A 24 14.80 -61.14 36.96
N PRO A 25 14.48 -62.43 37.31
CA PRO A 25 14.68 -63.79 36.71
C PRO A 25 13.33 -64.62 36.66
N PRO A 26 13.27 -65.99 36.68
CA PRO A 26 14.03 -67.07 36.00
C PRO A 26 13.12 -67.89 35.00
N ALA A 27 13.54 -69.10 34.58
CA ALA A 27 13.12 -69.77 33.31
C ALA A 27 12.27 -71.07 33.39
N TYR A 28 11.52 -71.40 32.32
CA TYR A 28 11.47 -72.77 31.72
C TYR A 28 10.85 -72.84 30.28
N GLN A 29 11.42 -73.73 29.45
CA GLN A 29 10.95 -74.39 28.19
C GLN A 29 9.94 -73.75 27.20
N ALA A 30 10.34 -73.65 25.91
CA ALA A 30 9.74 -74.35 24.75
C ALA A 30 10.62 -74.20 23.47
N GLN A 31 10.40 -75.05 22.45
CA GLN A 31 11.24 -75.14 21.24
C GLN A 31 10.82 -74.24 20.06
N SER A 32 11.72 -74.15 19.07
CA SER A 32 11.74 -73.28 17.89
C SER A 32 10.74 -73.60 16.76
N ALA A 33 10.32 -72.56 16.04
CA ALA A 33 10.23 -72.58 14.57
C ALA A 33 10.47 -71.16 14.01
N THR A 34 11.44 -71.01 13.11
CA THR A 34 11.87 -69.73 12.50
C THR A 34 11.43 -69.63 11.05
N ILE A 35 10.95 -68.45 10.63
CA ILE A 35 10.79 -68.06 9.22
C ILE A 35 11.43 -66.67 9.05
N GLY A 36 12.25 -66.50 8.02
CA GLY A 36 13.21 -65.40 7.89
C GLY A 36 12.62 -64.07 7.42
N SER A 37 13.20 -62.96 7.88
CA SER A 37 12.78 -61.59 7.57
C SER A 37 13.12 -61.10 6.15
N ASP A 38 14.03 -61.77 5.45
CA ASP A 38 14.48 -61.34 4.11
C ASP A 38 13.43 -61.55 3.02
N ASP A 39 12.53 -62.52 3.19
CA ASP A 39 11.46 -62.79 2.22
C ASP A 39 10.36 -61.71 2.25
N LEU A 40 10.12 -61.06 3.39
CA LEU A 40 9.11 -60.00 3.49
C LEU A 40 9.55 -58.74 2.73
N VAL A 41 10.84 -58.41 2.77
CA VAL A 41 11.43 -57.26 2.06
C VAL A 41 11.47 -57.52 0.56
N ARG A 42 11.81 -58.75 0.13
CA ARG A 42 11.67 -59.14 -1.29
C ARG A 42 10.23 -59.09 -1.76
N ALA A 43 9.28 -59.64 -1.00
CA ALA A 43 7.86 -59.64 -1.35
C ALA A 43 7.28 -58.22 -1.48
N LEU A 44 7.76 -57.25 -0.68
CA LEU A 44 7.36 -55.84 -0.80
C LEU A 44 7.96 -55.16 -2.03
N LEU A 45 9.24 -55.39 -2.34
CA LEU A 45 9.88 -54.84 -3.55
C LEU A 45 9.29 -55.43 -4.85
N ASP A 46 8.97 -56.73 -4.85
CA ASP A 46 8.29 -57.39 -5.97
C ASP A 46 6.84 -56.88 -6.14
N ARG A 47 6.19 -56.44 -5.05
CA ARG A 47 4.87 -55.81 -5.10
C ARG A 47 4.91 -54.39 -5.66
N VAL A 48 5.96 -53.62 -5.37
CA VAL A 48 6.16 -52.26 -5.91
C VAL A 48 6.42 -52.32 -7.41
N SER A 49 7.35 -53.18 -7.87
CA SER A 49 7.63 -53.34 -9.31
C SER A 49 6.41 -53.83 -10.12
N GLN A 50 5.59 -54.74 -9.56
CA GLN A 50 4.32 -55.15 -10.18
C GLN A 50 3.28 -54.01 -10.27
N LEU A 51 3.32 -53.02 -9.36
CA LEU A 51 2.42 -51.86 -9.40
C LEU A 51 2.91 -50.80 -10.38
N GLU A 52 4.22 -50.58 -10.47
CA GLU A 52 4.85 -49.69 -11.46
C GLU A 52 4.62 -50.21 -12.90
N ALA A 53 4.80 -51.52 -13.13
CA ALA A 53 4.51 -52.15 -14.42
C ALA A 53 3.05 -51.95 -14.87
N ARG A 54 2.08 -52.08 -13.97
CA ARG A 54 0.65 -51.84 -14.27
C ARG A 54 0.35 -50.37 -14.57
N LEU A 55 1.05 -49.45 -13.93
CA LEU A 55 0.92 -48.01 -14.20
C LEU A 55 1.43 -47.66 -15.60
N GLN A 56 2.54 -48.27 -16.05
CA GLN A 56 3.03 -48.13 -17.42
C GLN A 56 2.15 -48.84 -18.46
N GLU A 57 1.54 -49.97 -18.11
CA GLU A 57 0.56 -50.65 -18.96
C GLU A 57 -0.70 -49.80 -19.18
N GLN A 58 -1.23 -49.14 -18.13
CA GLN A 58 -2.33 -48.17 -18.25
C GLN A 58 -1.95 -46.91 -19.04
N TYR A 59 -0.72 -46.41 -18.90
CA TYR A 59 -0.25 -45.22 -19.63
C TYR A 59 -0.13 -45.48 -21.15
N ASN A 60 0.26 -46.70 -21.54
CA ASN A 60 0.34 -47.12 -22.94
C ASN A 60 -1.02 -47.46 -23.57
N ILE A 61 -2.06 -47.74 -22.78
CA ILE A 61 -3.44 -47.93 -23.27
C ILE A 61 -4.13 -46.58 -23.52
N ALA A 62 -3.73 -45.51 -22.83
CA ALA A 62 -4.32 -44.17 -22.96
C ALA A 62 -3.78 -43.34 -24.15
N SER A 63 -2.86 -43.87 -24.96
CA SER A 63 -2.15 -43.15 -26.02
C SER A 63 -2.57 -43.50 -27.45
N SER A 64 -3.71 -44.18 -27.64
CA SER A 64 -4.29 -44.45 -28.97
C SER A 64 -5.81 -44.29 -29.02
N GLU A 65 -6.29 -43.09 -29.36
CA GLU A 65 -7.40 -42.93 -30.31
C GLU A 65 -7.52 -41.49 -30.85
N THR A 66 -8.03 -41.37 -32.08
CA THR A 66 -7.95 -40.20 -32.98
C THR A 66 -9.28 -39.40 -33.07
N PRO A 67 -9.30 -38.18 -33.65
CA PRO A 67 -10.30 -37.13 -33.35
C PRO A 67 -11.47 -37.05 -34.35
N LEU A 68 -12.44 -36.13 -34.10
CA LEU A 68 -13.15 -35.19 -35.02
C LEU A 68 -14.42 -34.58 -34.30
N PRO A 69 -15.15 -33.53 -34.80
CA PRO A 69 -14.77 -32.13 -34.56
C PRO A 69 -16.01 -31.22 -34.17
N PRO A 70 -16.23 -29.93 -34.60
CA PRO A 70 -16.92 -28.89 -33.80
C PRO A 70 -18.40 -28.66 -34.29
N PRO A 71 -19.23 -27.64 -33.90
CA PRO A 71 -18.86 -26.27 -33.43
C PRO A 71 -19.80 -25.55 -32.41
N GLN A 72 -19.42 -24.30 -32.04
CA GLN A 72 -20.16 -23.01 -31.94
C GLN A 72 -21.70 -22.99 -31.68
N LEU A 73 -22.37 -21.94 -31.14
CA LEU A 73 -22.10 -20.60 -30.54
C LEU A 73 -23.47 -20.09 -30.00
N ALA A 74 -23.54 -19.15 -29.04
CA ALA A 74 -24.47 -17.98 -29.03
C ALA A 74 -24.64 -17.27 -27.67
N ASP A 75 -24.83 -15.94 -27.74
CA ASP A 75 -24.92 -14.96 -26.66
C ASP A 75 -26.33 -14.36 -26.44
N ASN A 76 -26.68 -14.07 -25.17
CA ASN A 76 -27.45 -12.88 -24.69
C ASN A 76 -28.88 -12.61 -25.28
N PRO A 77 -29.60 -11.49 -25.00
CA PRO A 77 -29.46 -10.38 -24.00
C PRO A 77 -30.75 -10.02 -23.18
N ALA A 78 -30.62 -9.04 -22.24
CA ALA A 78 -31.52 -7.91 -21.83
C ALA A 78 -33.09 -8.04 -21.83
N SER A 79 -33.97 -7.37 -21.05
CA SER A 79 -34.06 -6.08 -20.30
C SER A 79 -35.52 -5.97 -19.71
N PRO A 80 -36.16 -4.82 -19.32
CA PRO A 80 -35.76 -3.68 -18.46
C PRO A 80 -36.83 -3.16 -17.43
N ALA A 81 -36.38 -2.29 -16.50
CA ALA A 81 -36.97 -1.00 -15.98
C ALA A 81 -38.39 -0.83 -15.35
N ASN A 82 -38.43 -0.08 -14.23
CA ASN A 82 -39.00 1.29 -14.15
C ASN A 82 -38.62 2.02 -12.82
N ASP A 83 -38.49 3.35 -12.87
CA ASP A 83 -37.99 4.26 -11.80
C ASP A 83 -39.04 5.29 -11.33
N GLU A 84 -38.87 5.88 -10.14
CA GLU A 84 -39.25 7.29 -9.87
C GLU A 84 -38.49 7.95 -8.67
N ALA A 85 -37.71 8.99 -9.00
CA ALA A 85 -37.42 10.27 -8.30
C ALA A 85 -37.27 10.38 -6.74
N ILE A 86 -36.09 10.60 -6.15
CA ILE A 86 -35.20 11.82 -6.05
C ILE A 86 -35.45 12.75 -4.83
N THR A 87 -34.43 12.85 -3.97
CA THR A 87 -33.92 14.09 -3.31
C THR A 87 -32.39 13.96 -3.15
N LEU A 88 -31.63 15.08 -3.09
CA LEU A 88 -30.16 15.09 -3.10
C LEU A 88 -29.54 15.41 -1.73
N SER A 89 -28.41 14.77 -1.43
CA SER A 89 -27.35 15.29 -0.56
C SER A 89 -25.96 15.01 -1.16
N THR A 90 -24.95 15.71 -0.65
CA THR A 90 -23.57 15.78 -1.17
C THR A 90 -22.81 14.46 -1.14
N ASP A 91 -21.83 14.34 -2.03
CA ASP A 91 -21.39 13.05 -2.56
C ASP A 91 -19.85 12.92 -2.50
N ASP A 92 -19.28 12.61 -1.32
CA ASP A 92 -17.87 12.17 -1.14
C ASP A 92 -17.75 10.63 -0.91
N ASP A 93 -18.88 9.92 -0.93
CA ASP A 93 -19.04 8.62 -0.27
C ASP A 93 -18.62 7.33 -1.01
N ILE A 94 -18.10 7.36 -2.25
CA ILE A 94 -18.10 6.13 -3.09
C ILE A 94 -16.72 5.43 -3.16
N THR A 95 -15.62 6.11 -2.84
CA THR A 95 -14.31 5.44 -2.66
C THR A 95 -14.20 4.59 -1.39
N SER A 96 -15.15 4.65 -0.46
CA SER A 96 -15.22 3.75 0.71
C SER A 96 -15.98 2.46 0.43
N GLN A 97 -17.04 2.50 -0.38
CA GLN A 97 -18.00 1.39 -0.56
C GLN A 97 -17.46 0.24 -1.44
N SER A 98 -16.61 0.52 -2.43
CA SER A 98 -16.03 -0.52 -3.30
C SER A 98 -14.96 -1.39 -2.62
N VAL A 99 -14.43 -0.97 -1.47
CA VAL A 99 -13.44 -1.74 -0.69
C VAL A 99 -14.11 -2.79 0.20
N GLU A 100 -15.34 -2.53 0.69
CA GLU A 100 -16.02 -3.44 1.63
C GLU A 100 -16.60 -4.69 0.96
N THR A 101 -16.95 -4.61 -0.34
CA THR A 101 -17.46 -5.76 -1.11
C THR A 101 -16.41 -6.83 -1.43
N GLY A 102 -15.11 -6.50 -1.32
CA GLY A 102 -14.01 -7.42 -1.60
C GLY A 102 -13.71 -8.47 -0.52
N ASP A 103 -14.15 -8.25 0.73
CA ASP A 103 -13.86 -9.11 1.88
C ASP A 103 -15.13 -9.50 2.68
N ALA A 104 -16.13 -9.96 1.93
CA ALA A 104 -17.42 -10.45 2.45
C ALA A 104 -17.27 -11.43 3.63
N ALA A 105 -16.29 -12.34 3.56
CA ALA A 105 -16.03 -13.32 4.62
C ALA A 105 -15.65 -12.61 5.94
N THR A 106 -14.72 -11.66 5.89
CA THR A 106 -14.28 -10.91 7.09
C THR A 106 -15.41 -10.07 7.66
N VAL A 107 -16.24 -9.40 6.84
CA VAL A 107 -17.37 -8.60 7.37
C VAL A 107 -18.39 -9.48 8.11
N LEU A 108 -18.69 -10.67 7.58
CA LEU A 108 -19.59 -11.62 8.22
C LEU A 108 -18.99 -12.23 9.52
N GLU A 109 -17.67 -12.50 9.55
CA GLU A 109 -16.97 -12.89 10.78
C GLU A 109 -16.98 -11.78 11.85
N PHE A 110 -16.76 -10.52 11.46
CA PHE A 110 -16.84 -9.34 12.33
C PHE A 110 -18.22 -9.23 13.00
N LEU A 111 -19.30 -9.37 12.21
CA LEU A 111 -20.67 -9.36 12.71
C LEU A 111 -20.91 -10.48 13.74
N ALA A 112 -20.43 -11.70 13.48
CA ALA A 112 -20.51 -12.79 14.45
C ALA A 112 -19.77 -12.48 15.76
N TRP A 113 -18.67 -11.74 15.71
CA TRP A 113 -17.87 -11.35 16.88
C TRP A 113 -18.45 -10.12 17.63
N GLY A 114 -19.48 -9.46 17.07
CA GLY A 114 -20.05 -8.22 17.60
C GLY A 114 -19.21 -6.96 17.30
N ARG A 115 -18.38 -7.01 16.26
CA ARG A 115 -17.58 -5.88 15.79
C ARG A 115 -18.19 -5.30 14.51
N LYS A 116 -18.31 -3.98 14.40
CA LYS A 116 -18.56 -3.27 13.12
C LYS A 116 -17.35 -2.38 12.84
N LYS A 117 -16.88 -2.33 11.60
CA LYS A 117 -16.00 -1.26 11.14
C LYS A 117 -16.88 -0.03 10.92
N ASP A 118 -16.49 1.13 11.44
CA ASP A 118 -17.30 2.34 11.27
C ASP A 118 -17.11 2.89 9.84
N ALA A 119 -17.89 2.37 8.90
CA ALA A 119 -17.93 2.82 7.51
C ALA A 119 -18.40 4.28 7.40
N ASP A 120 -19.14 4.76 8.40
CA ASP A 120 -19.82 6.05 8.41
C ASP A 120 -18.92 7.19 8.94
N TYR A 121 -17.73 6.87 9.49
CA TYR A 121 -16.78 7.85 10.04
C TYR A 121 -16.26 8.87 9.01
N GLY A 122 -16.16 8.47 7.73
CA GLY A 122 -15.73 9.36 6.65
C GLY A 122 -16.87 10.15 6.00
N THR A 123 -18.13 9.83 6.31
CA THR A 123 -19.32 10.28 5.55
C THR A 123 -20.31 11.05 6.42
N SER A 124 -20.31 10.79 7.74
CA SER A 124 -21.21 11.42 8.71
C SER A 124 -20.53 12.59 9.45
N PRO A 125 -21.25 13.69 9.74
CA PRO A 125 -20.76 14.74 10.64
C PRO A 125 -20.36 14.17 12.01
N GLU A 126 -19.32 14.72 12.65
CA GLU A 126 -18.75 14.21 13.92
C GLU A 126 -19.77 14.00 15.06
N HIS A 127 -20.85 14.78 15.09
CA HIS A 127 -21.92 14.67 16.09
C HIS A 127 -22.95 13.54 15.80
N ASN A 128 -22.85 12.90 14.63
CA ASN A 128 -23.67 11.77 14.19
C ASN A 128 -22.89 10.45 14.14
N SER A 129 -21.57 10.48 14.04
CA SER A 129 -20.71 9.29 14.11
C SER A 129 -20.68 8.69 15.53
N GLY A 130 -20.75 7.36 15.61
CA GLY A 130 -20.71 6.60 16.86
C GLY A 130 -22.07 6.24 17.48
N PRO A 131 -22.11 5.25 18.39
CA PRO A 131 -23.35 4.78 19.01
C PRO A 131 -23.91 5.82 20.00
N ARG A 132 -25.09 6.38 19.70
CA ARG A 132 -25.84 7.25 20.62
C ARG A 132 -26.22 6.47 21.89
N ARG A 133 -26.31 7.14 23.04
CA ARG A 133 -26.87 6.50 24.25
C ARG A 133 -28.28 5.97 23.95
N LEU A 134 -28.52 4.70 24.31
CA LEU A 134 -29.86 4.27 24.67
C LEU A 134 -30.37 5.22 25.75
N SER A 135 -31.56 5.81 25.53
CA SER A 135 -32.27 6.51 26.59
C SER A 135 -32.73 5.48 27.61
N VAL A 136 -31.86 5.19 28.58
CA VAL A 136 -32.30 4.60 29.85
C VAL A 136 -33.39 5.51 30.36
N ARG A 137 -34.62 4.99 30.48
CA ARG A 137 -35.67 5.70 31.22
C ARG A 137 -35.15 5.83 32.64
N HIS A 138 -34.85 7.05 33.05
CA HIS A 138 -34.77 7.34 34.48
C HIS A 138 -36.15 7.07 35.06
N GLU A 139 -36.26 6.00 35.83
CA GLU A 139 -37.09 6.05 37.02
C GLU A 139 -36.38 7.00 38.01
N ASP A 140 -37.19 7.73 38.77
CA ASP A 140 -36.78 8.91 39.52
C ASP A 140 -35.80 8.59 40.66
N GLU A 141 -34.81 9.45 40.87
CA GLU A 141 -34.74 10.27 42.10
C GLU A 141 -33.66 11.36 42.02
N ALA A 142 -33.76 12.36 42.89
CA ALA A 142 -33.08 13.64 42.77
C ALA A 142 -31.74 13.71 43.52
N THR A 143 -30.76 14.44 42.99
CA THR A 143 -30.24 15.70 43.59
C THR A 143 -29.05 16.27 42.81
N THR A 144 -29.01 17.60 42.68
CA THR A 144 -27.84 18.34 42.20
C THR A 144 -26.99 18.83 43.37
N SER A 145 -25.78 18.29 43.54
CA SER A 145 -24.69 18.97 44.26
C SER A 145 -23.32 18.35 43.97
N ASN A 146 -22.34 19.25 43.78
CA ASN A 146 -20.88 19.16 44.03
C ASN A 146 -20.17 17.79 44.09
N ILE A 147 -19.02 17.76 43.38
CA ILE A 147 -17.96 16.73 43.36
C ILE A 147 -17.85 15.88 44.65
N PRO A 148 -17.98 14.55 44.53
CA PRO A 148 -17.49 13.60 45.53
C PRO A 148 -16.60 12.52 44.87
N CYS A 149 -15.33 12.85 44.62
CA CYS A 149 -14.39 11.91 44.00
C CYS A 149 -14.04 10.72 44.91
N GLU A 150 -14.06 10.92 46.24
CA GLU A 150 -13.78 9.87 47.24
C GLU A 150 -14.99 8.95 47.48
N ALA A 151 -16.21 9.49 47.63
CA ALA A 151 -17.40 8.65 47.84
C ALA A 151 -17.70 7.73 46.64
N SER A 152 -17.31 8.14 45.42
CA SER A 152 -17.37 7.26 44.25
C SER A 152 -16.39 6.09 44.33
N ARG A 153 -15.23 6.26 44.98
CA ARG A 153 -14.22 5.21 45.13
C ARG A 153 -14.63 4.21 46.21
N ASP A 154 -15.11 4.69 47.36
CA ASP A 154 -15.55 3.80 48.44
C ASP A 154 -16.74 2.92 48.01
N ALA A 155 -17.72 3.48 47.30
CA ALA A 155 -18.83 2.72 46.74
C ALA A 155 -18.39 1.69 45.67
N GLN A 156 -17.31 1.96 44.94
CA GLN A 156 -16.71 0.98 44.01
C GLN A 156 -15.98 -0.12 44.78
N LEU A 157 -15.32 0.18 45.91
CA LEU A 157 -14.68 -0.81 46.77
C LEU A 157 -15.72 -1.70 47.48
N ASP A 158 -16.84 -1.13 47.96
CA ASP A 158 -17.98 -1.89 48.48
C ASP A 158 -18.51 -2.89 47.45
N LEU A 159 -18.67 -2.46 46.20
CA LEU A 159 -19.10 -3.32 45.11
C LEU A 159 -18.07 -4.45 44.85
N LEU A 160 -16.78 -4.14 44.81
CA LEU A 160 -15.73 -5.15 44.60
C LEU A 160 -15.68 -6.19 45.72
N GLU A 161 -15.79 -5.76 46.98
CA GLU A 161 -15.86 -6.63 48.15
C GLU A 161 -17.11 -7.52 48.10
N SER A 162 -18.28 -6.96 47.75
CA SER A 162 -19.53 -7.73 47.61
C SER A 162 -19.52 -8.78 46.48
N LEU A 163 -18.56 -8.70 45.55
CA LEU A 163 -18.40 -9.60 44.42
C LEU A 163 -17.37 -10.72 44.66
N LEU A 164 -16.64 -10.72 45.78
CA LEU A 164 -15.77 -11.82 46.15
C LEU A 164 -16.59 -12.99 46.71
N PRO A 165 -16.51 -14.21 46.12
CA PRO A 165 -17.17 -15.38 46.68
C PRO A 165 -16.36 -15.96 47.85
N ASP A 166 -16.94 -16.92 48.58
CA ASP A 166 -16.25 -17.61 49.68
C ASP A 166 -14.87 -18.16 49.28
N LYS A 167 -13.93 -18.15 50.22
CA LYS A 167 -12.54 -18.65 50.06
C LYS A 167 -12.46 -20.02 49.36
N THR A 168 -13.39 -20.93 49.66
CA THR A 168 -13.48 -22.26 49.01
C THR A 168 -13.72 -22.16 47.50
N HIS A 169 -14.65 -21.30 47.06
CA HIS A 169 -14.94 -21.10 45.64
C HIS A 169 -13.77 -20.40 44.93
N ILE A 170 -13.11 -19.44 45.59
CA ILE A 170 -11.94 -18.77 45.02
C ILE A 170 -10.82 -19.79 44.72
N ILE A 171 -10.50 -20.65 45.69
CA ILE A 171 -9.47 -21.69 45.51
C ILE A 171 -9.86 -22.66 44.37
N GLN A 172 -11.11 -23.14 44.34
CA GLN A 172 -11.60 -24.03 43.27
C GLN A 172 -11.51 -23.40 41.87
N LEU A 173 -11.86 -22.11 41.74
CA LEU A 173 -11.79 -21.38 40.47
C LEU A 173 -10.34 -21.19 40.04
N VAL A 174 -9.43 -20.79 40.94
CA VAL A 174 -8.01 -20.59 40.64
C VAL A 174 -7.31 -21.90 40.27
N GLU A 175 -7.56 -22.99 41.01
CA GLU A 175 -7.03 -24.33 40.71
C GLU A 175 -7.47 -24.81 39.33
N TYR A 176 -8.75 -24.63 38.98
CA TYR A 176 -9.26 -24.96 37.65
C TYR A 176 -8.59 -24.11 36.56
N HIS A 177 -8.36 -22.81 36.78
CA HIS A 177 -7.66 -21.98 35.82
C HIS A 177 -6.23 -22.45 35.59
N ASN A 178 -5.47 -22.69 36.66
CA ASN A 178 -4.06 -23.07 36.61
C ASN A 178 -3.87 -24.45 35.93
N THR A 179 -4.74 -25.41 36.23
CA THR A 179 -4.69 -26.76 35.65
C THR A 179 -5.25 -26.85 34.22
N SER A 180 -6.37 -26.17 33.96
CA SER A 180 -7.20 -26.44 32.78
C SER A 180 -7.23 -25.32 31.73
N ILE A 181 -6.79 -24.11 32.07
CA ILE A 181 -6.87 -22.94 31.17
C ILE A 181 -5.49 -22.29 30.94
N LEU A 182 -4.63 -22.21 31.95
CA LEU A 182 -3.39 -21.43 31.90
C LEU A 182 -2.39 -21.89 30.83
N TRP A 183 -2.35 -23.19 30.51
CA TRP A 183 -1.55 -23.73 29.40
C TRP A 183 -1.85 -23.10 28.02
N TYR A 184 -3.08 -22.60 27.82
CA TYR A 184 -3.55 -22.09 26.52
C TYR A 184 -3.20 -20.61 26.28
N HIS A 185 -3.14 -19.81 27.34
CA HIS A 185 -2.89 -18.36 27.26
C HIS A 185 -1.61 -17.90 27.96
N GLY A 186 -1.11 -18.65 28.95
CA GLY A 186 0.19 -18.45 29.56
C GLY A 186 0.49 -17.01 30.00
N SER A 187 -0.51 -16.24 30.45
CA SER A 187 -0.31 -14.82 30.75
C SER A 187 0.40 -14.56 32.08
N TYR A 188 0.37 -15.49 33.04
CA TYR A 188 1.01 -15.35 34.35
C TYR A 188 1.75 -16.65 34.78
N SER A 189 2.32 -16.64 35.99
CA SER A 189 2.96 -17.80 36.62
C SER A 189 2.07 -18.29 37.77
N SER A 190 1.63 -19.55 37.75
CA SER A 190 0.72 -20.07 38.78
C SER A 190 1.32 -19.97 40.18
N ALA A 191 2.58 -20.41 40.35
CA ALA A 191 3.27 -20.40 41.65
C ALA A 191 3.42 -18.99 42.25
N MET A 192 3.60 -17.95 41.40
CA MET A 192 3.62 -16.56 41.89
C MET A 192 2.23 -16.10 42.31
N PHE A 193 1.21 -16.40 41.50
CA PHE A 193 -0.16 -15.99 41.79
C PHE A 193 -0.74 -16.70 43.03
N GLU A 194 -0.41 -17.98 43.22
CA GLU A 194 -0.79 -18.76 44.41
C GLU A 194 -0.13 -18.18 45.68
N SER A 195 1.15 -17.78 45.62
CA SER A 195 1.81 -17.09 46.73
C SER A 195 1.18 -15.73 47.07
N ASP A 196 0.78 -14.94 46.06
CA ASP A 196 0.07 -13.67 46.27
C ASP A 196 -1.36 -13.91 46.82
N LEU A 197 -2.02 -15.00 46.41
CA LEU A 197 -3.35 -15.38 46.87
C LEU A 197 -3.33 -15.86 48.33
N ASP A 198 -2.33 -16.65 48.73
CA ASP A 198 -2.14 -17.07 50.12
C ASP A 198 -1.89 -15.87 51.04
N LEU A 199 -1.14 -14.85 50.58
CA LEU A 199 -0.95 -13.59 51.29
C LEU A 199 -2.29 -12.86 51.50
N PHE A 200 -3.07 -12.68 50.43
CA PHE A 200 -4.39 -12.03 50.50
C PHE A 200 -5.39 -12.79 51.38
N MET A 201 -5.39 -14.12 51.29
CA MET A 201 -6.32 -15.00 52.02
C MET A 201 -5.86 -15.37 53.44
N GLY A 202 -4.62 -15.05 53.80
CA GLY A 202 -3.98 -15.42 55.06
C GLY A 202 -3.66 -14.20 55.92
N GLU A 203 -2.88 -13.25 55.40
CA GLU A 203 -2.46 -12.06 56.15
C GLU A 203 -3.45 -10.90 56.02
N TYR A 204 -4.05 -10.70 54.83
CA TYR A 204 -5.02 -9.61 54.61
C TYR A 204 -6.47 -10.03 54.90
N GLU A 205 -6.71 -11.28 55.33
CA GLU A 205 -8.03 -11.84 55.66
C GLU A 205 -9.12 -11.67 54.56
N GLY A 206 -8.71 -11.48 53.29
CA GLY A 206 -9.61 -11.18 52.16
C GLY A 206 -10.07 -9.71 52.08
N ASN A 207 -9.55 -8.81 52.90
CA ASN A 207 -9.95 -7.41 52.98
C ASN A 207 -9.48 -6.61 51.75
N VAL A 208 -10.43 -6.15 50.94
CA VAL A 208 -10.20 -5.34 49.71
C VAL A 208 -9.63 -3.95 50.02
N ARG A 209 -9.74 -3.47 51.26
CA ARG A 209 -9.25 -2.15 51.71
C ARG A 209 -7.90 -2.19 52.42
N HIS A 210 -7.22 -3.34 52.46
CA HIS A 210 -5.89 -3.43 53.08
C HIS A 210 -4.89 -2.48 52.39
N GLU A 211 -4.12 -1.69 53.15
CA GLU A 211 -3.28 -0.59 52.59
C GLU A 211 -2.23 -1.11 51.58
N ASP A 212 -1.66 -2.28 51.84
CA ASP A 212 -0.67 -2.93 50.96
C ASP A 212 -1.28 -3.71 49.76
N LEU A 213 -2.62 -3.79 49.63
CA LEU A 213 -3.24 -4.55 48.55
C LEU A 213 -3.15 -3.83 47.21
N ASN A 214 -2.51 -4.47 46.23
CA ASN A 214 -2.49 -3.97 44.87
C ASN A 214 -3.83 -4.27 44.15
N LEU A 215 -4.66 -3.24 43.96
CA LEU A 215 -5.95 -3.37 43.25
C LEU A 215 -5.81 -3.90 41.80
N GLN A 216 -4.66 -3.74 41.14
CA GLN A 216 -4.43 -4.36 39.81
C GLN A 216 -4.22 -5.88 39.90
N TRP A 217 -3.68 -6.39 41.02
CA TRP A 217 -3.64 -7.81 41.32
C TRP A 217 -5.04 -8.36 41.64
N LEU A 218 -5.86 -7.62 42.39
CA LEU A 218 -7.27 -7.98 42.61
C LEU A 218 -8.03 -8.05 41.28
N GLY A 219 -7.73 -7.16 40.33
CA GLY A 219 -8.22 -7.24 38.95
C GLY A 219 -7.78 -8.51 38.22
N LEU A 220 -6.55 -9.01 38.44
CA LEU A 220 -6.09 -10.30 37.91
C LEU A 220 -6.86 -11.47 38.54
N LEU A 221 -7.15 -11.43 39.84
CA LEU A 221 -7.98 -12.44 40.51
C LEU A 221 -9.39 -12.50 39.90
N PHE A 222 -10.05 -11.35 39.72
CA PHE A 222 -11.34 -11.31 39.03
C PHE A 222 -11.24 -11.82 37.58
N ALA A 223 -10.19 -11.48 36.83
CA ALA A 223 -10.00 -11.99 35.46
C ALA A 223 -9.84 -13.52 35.40
N ILE A 224 -9.17 -14.11 36.40
CA ILE A 224 -9.01 -15.57 36.55
C ILE A 224 -10.36 -16.23 36.90
N MET A 225 -11.10 -15.69 37.87
CA MET A 225 -12.44 -16.20 38.21
C MET A 225 -13.41 -16.11 37.03
N THR A 226 -13.42 -14.97 36.31
CA THR A 226 -14.19 -14.79 35.06
C THR A 226 -13.81 -15.84 34.02
N GLY A 227 -12.50 -16.06 33.79
CA GLY A 227 -12.02 -17.07 32.84
C GLY A 227 -12.47 -18.47 33.20
N SER A 228 -12.34 -18.85 34.46
CA SER A 228 -12.71 -20.16 34.98
C SER A 228 -14.20 -20.46 34.84
N ILE A 229 -15.07 -19.59 35.36
CA ILE A 229 -16.51 -19.83 35.33
C ILE A 229 -17.07 -19.75 33.89
N THR A 230 -16.46 -18.93 33.02
CA THR A 230 -16.84 -18.86 31.59
C THR A 230 -16.41 -20.11 30.83
N CYS A 231 -15.21 -20.65 31.08
CA CYS A 231 -14.68 -21.80 30.34
C CYS A 231 -15.00 -23.18 30.96
N ALA A 232 -15.51 -23.23 32.20
CA ALA A 232 -15.94 -24.48 32.82
C ALA A 232 -17.09 -25.16 32.05
N PRO A 233 -17.01 -26.47 31.75
CA PRO A 233 -18.14 -27.22 31.20
C PRO A 233 -19.22 -27.45 32.27
N SER A 234 -20.45 -27.78 31.84
CA SER A 234 -21.62 -27.88 32.72
C SER A 234 -21.56 -28.96 33.80
N SER A 235 -20.66 -29.94 33.70
CA SER A 235 -20.35 -30.88 34.78
C SER A 235 -19.58 -30.22 35.92
N ILE A 236 -18.66 -29.30 35.60
CA ILE A 236 -17.69 -28.73 36.52
C ILE A 236 -18.29 -27.56 37.32
N TYR A 237 -18.87 -26.54 36.68
CA TYR A 237 -19.40 -25.40 37.44
C TYR A 237 -20.60 -25.79 38.34
N ARG A 238 -21.38 -26.81 37.94
CA ARG A 238 -22.42 -27.40 38.79
C ARG A 238 -21.85 -28.17 39.98
N SER A 239 -20.64 -28.74 39.86
CA SER A 239 -19.97 -29.39 40.99
C SER A 239 -19.46 -28.40 42.05
N TRP A 240 -19.21 -27.15 41.65
CA TRP A 240 -18.95 -26.02 42.55
C TRP A 240 -20.24 -25.36 43.09
N GLY A 241 -21.42 -25.87 42.76
CA GLY A 241 -22.71 -25.35 43.24
C GLY A 241 -23.33 -24.23 42.40
N PHE A 242 -22.67 -23.72 41.36
CA PHE A 242 -23.24 -22.66 40.51
C PHE A 242 -24.30 -23.19 39.53
N SER A 243 -25.42 -22.48 39.41
CA SER A 243 -26.39 -22.67 38.33
C SER A 243 -25.91 -22.06 36.99
N SER A 244 -26.58 -22.42 35.88
CA SER A 244 -26.28 -21.80 34.58
C SER A 244 -26.62 -20.30 34.54
N GLU A 245 -27.65 -19.86 35.28
CA GLU A 245 -28.05 -18.45 35.34
C GLU A 245 -27.02 -17.61 36.11
N GLU A 246 -26.61 -18.09 37.30
CA GLU A 246 -25.57 -17.45 38.11
C GLU A 246 -24.25 -17.39 37.36
N ARG A 247 -23.84 -18.45 36.67
CA ARG A 247 -22.64 -18.47 35.81
C ARG A 247 -22.61 -17.27 34.87
N MET A 248 -23.71 -16.97 34.18
CA MET A 248 -23.75 -15.87 33.21
C MET A 248 -23.74 -14.49 33.87
N VAL A 249 -24.41 -14.33 35.01
CA VAL A 249 -24.41 -13.08 35.78
C VAL A 249 -23.02 -12.83 36.39
N LEU A 250 -22.46 -13.81 37.09
CA LEU A 250 -21.13 -13.73 37.73
C LEU A 250 -20.02 -13.52 36.70
N SER A 251 -20.06 -14.18 35.54
CA SER A 251 -19.09 -13.94 34.47
C SER A 251 -19.07 -12.47 34.02
N GLN A 252 -20.25 -11.84 33.90
CA GLN A 252 -20.35 -10.43 33.51
C GLN A 252 -19.94 -9.50 34.66
N ARG A 253 -20.37 -9.79 35.90
CA ARG A 253 -20.02 -8.99 37.09
C ARG A 253 -18.53 -9.03 37.40
N TRP A 254 -17.87 -10.19 37.30
CA TRP A 254 -16.42 -10.31 37.50
C TRP A 254 -15.61 -9.73 36.33
N TYR A 255 -16.13 -9.78 35.09
CA TYR A 255 -15.54 -9.03 33.98
C TYR A 255 -15.56 -7.53 34.27
N GLU A 256 -16.69 -7.01 34.77
CA GLU A 256 -16.84 -5.60 35.12
C GLU A 256 -15.99 -5.23 36.35
N ALA A 257 -15.94 -6.08 37.37
CA ALA A 257 -15.05 -5.93 38.53
C ALA A 257 -13.56 -5.87 38.12
N THR A 258 -13.13 -6.71 37.16
CA THR A 258 -11.78 -6.67 36.59
C THR A 258 -11.46 -5.28 36.03
N VAL A 259 -12.38 -4.69 35.25
CA VAL A 259 -12.20 -3.36 34.66
C VAL A 259 -12.23 -2.27 35.73
N THR A 260 -13.17 -2.32 36.68
CA THR A 260 -13.25 -1.39 37.81
C THR A 260 -11.98 -1.42 38.66
N CYS A 261 -11.41 -2.59 38.97
CA CYS A 261 -10.14 -2.71 39.68
C CYS A 261 -8.99 -1.99 38.96
N LEU A 262 -8.92 -2.09 37.63
CA LEU A 262 -7.91 -1.41 36.82
C LEU A 262 -8.13 0.12 36.81
N GLU A 263 -9.37 0.56 36.61
CA GLU A 263 -9.76 1.98 36.57
C GLU A 263 -9.53 2.67 37.92
N VAL A 264 -9.98 2.08 39.04
CA VAL A 264 -9.77 2.59 40.41
C VAL A 264 -8.29 2.63 40.78
N ALA A 265 -7.50 1.67 40.29
CA ALA A 265 -6.04 1.69 40.48
C ALA A 265 -5.31 2.73 39.61
N GLY A 266 -6.00 3.36 38.64
CA GLY A 266 -5.39 4.28 37.69
C GLY A 266 -4.41 3.61 36.73
N TYR A 267 -4.69 2.39 36.24
CA TYR A 267 -3.73 1.55 35.49
C TYR A 267 -3.07 2.18 34.24
N ILE A 268 -3.66 3.25 33.69
CA ILE A 268 -3.10 4.04 32.58
C ILE A 268 -1.92 4.91 33.06
N GLU A 269 -1.93 5.34 34.31
CA GLU A 269 -0.92 6.17 34.97
C GLU A 269 0.05 5.31 35.80
N THR A 270 -0.47 4.34 36.56
CA THR A 270 0.30 3.46 37.45
C THR A 270 0.55 2.10 36.79
N HIS A 271 1.72 1.95 36.15
CA HIS A 271 2.02 0.72 35.39
C HIS A 271 2.49 -0.41 36.31
N THR A 272 1.83 -1.57 36.26
CA THR A 272 2.27 -2.80 36.94
C THR A 272 2.16 -4.00 36.01
N ILE A 273 2.86 -5.10 36.32
CA ILE A 273 2.70 -6.34 35.54
C ILE A 273 1.29 -6.92 35.67
N TYR A 274 0.62 -6.71 36.81
CA TYR A 274 -0.70 -7.28 37.09
C TYR A 274 -1.80 -6.71 36.18
N SER A 275 -1.78 -5.42 35.83
CA SER A 275 -2.74 -4.88 34.86
C SER A 275 -2.57 -5.48 33.47
N VAL A 276 -1.32 -5.71 33.04
CA VAL A 276 -1.01 -6.40 31.79
C VAL A 276 -1.50 -7.85 31.83
N GLN A 277 -1.27 -8.56 32.94
CA GLN A 277 -1.71 -9.94 33.14
C GLN A 277 -3.23 -10.09 33.20
N ALA A 278 -3.92 -9.20 33.92
CA ALA A 278 -5.37 -9.18 34.05
C ALA A 278 -6.03 -9.03 32.68
N ILE A 279 -5.60 -8.02 31.91
CA ILE A 279 -6.10 -7.77 30.56
C ILE A 279 -5.80 -8.95 29.62
N ALA A 280 -4.58 -9.49 29.63
CA ALA A 280 -4.20 -10.61 28.77
C ALA A 280 -5.03 -11.88 29.06
N THR A 281 -5.29 -12.16 30.35
CA THR A 281 -6.14 -13.27 30.83
C THR A 281 -7.60 -13.09 30.41
N LEU A 282 -8.17 -11.89 30.60
CA LEU A 282 -9.58 -11.59 30.37
C LEU A 282 -10.07 -11.92 28.95
N THR A 283 -9.16 -11.90 27.97
CA THR A 283 -9.38 -12.32 26.58
C THR A 283 -10.01 -13.70 26.44
N ILE A 284 -9.80 -14.62 27.39
CA ILE A 284 -10.36 -15.98 27.33
C ILE A 284 -11.89 -15.98 27.45
N ALA A 285 -12.45 -15.03 28.21
CA ALA A 285 -13.89 -14.90 28.46
C ALA A 285 -14.54 -13.75 27.67
N ALA A 286 -13.82 -12.64 27.44
CA ALA A 286 -14.34 -11.42 26.83
C ALA A 286 -15.14 -11.65 25.54
N HIS A 287 -14.67 -12.59 24.71
CA HIS A 287 -15.28 -12.98 23.45
C HIS A 287 -16.63 -13.70 23.63
N ILE A 288 -16.72 -14.64 24.58
CA ILE A 288 -17.97 -15.36 24.91
C ILE A 288 -19.01 -14.40 25.49
N LEU A 289 -18.56 -13.48 26.34
CA LEU A 289 -19.39 -12.43 26.96
C LEU A 289 -19.78 -11.29 26.02
N GLY A 290 -19.31 -11.31 24.76
CA GLY A 290 -19.63 -10.29 23.75
C GLY A 290 -18.94 -8.94 23.93
N LYS A 291 -17.95 -8.83 24.82
CA LYS A 291 -17.15 -7.62 25.09
C LYS A 291 -15.95 -7.47 24.13
N SER A 292 -16.00 -8.11 22.95
CA SER A 292 -14.91 -8.20 21.95
C SER A 292 -14.30 -6.85 21.54
N ASN A 293 -15.07 -5.77 21.47
CA ASN A 293 -14.55 -4.44 21.09
C ASN A 293 -13.72 -3.80 22.23
N SER A 294 -14.27 -3.78 23.45
CA SER A 294 -13.58 -3.28 24.64
C SER A 294 -12.26 -4.02 24.87
N GLN A 295 -12.27 -5.35 24.72
CA GLN A 295 -11.08 -6.17 24.89
C GLN A 295 -9.95 -5.82 23.90
N SER A 296 -10.26 -5.49 22.63
CA SER A 296 -9.22 -5.06 21.68
C SER A 296 -8.56 -3.74 22.07
N ILE A 297 -9.29 -2.82 22.69
CA ILE A 297 -8.73 -1.54 23.18
C ILE A 297 -7.90 -1.78 24.44
N LEU A 298 -8.40 -2.57 25.40
CA LEU A 298 -7.65 -2.97 26.59
C LEU A 298 -6.32 -3.65 26.21
N LEU A 299 -6.32 -4.56 25.23
CA LEU A 299 -5.10 -5.22 24.74
C LEU A 299 -4.08 -4.24 24.12
N ALA A 300 -4.55 -3.22 23.39
CA ALA A 300 -3.66 -2.18 22.87
C ALA A 300 -3.02 -1.36 24.01
N SER A 301 -3.80 -1.00 25.03
CA SER A 301 -3.31 -0.34 26.25
C SER A 301 -2.30 -1.22 27.00
N ALA A 302 -2.61 -2.50 27.22
CA ALA A 302 -1.70 -3.47 27.84
C ALA A 302 -0.39 -3.64 27.06
N GLY A 303 -0.45 -3.61 25.73
CA GLY A 303 0.74 -3.61 24.86
C GLY A 303 1.64 -2.38 25.08
N ARG A 304 1.05 -1.20 25.34
CA ARG A 304 1.81 0.03 25.68
C ARG A 304 2.34 0.01 27.11
N ILE A 305 1.54 -0.42 28.09
CA ILE A 305 1.96 -0.58 29.49
C ILE A 305 3.14 -1.56 29.58
N ALA A 306 3.07 -2.70 28.86
CA ALA A 306 4.17 -3.67 28.76
C ALA A 306 5.43 -3.09 28.09
N GLN A 307 5.29 -2.12 27.18
CA GLN A 307 6.44 -1.40 26.63
C GLN A 307 7.05 -0.45 27.68
N SER A 308 6.25 0.31 28.41
CA SER A 308 6.69 1.20 29.50
C SER A 308 7.42 0.44 30.61
N LEU A 309 6.89 -0.70 31.04
CA LEU A 309 7.50 -1.63 32.01
C LEU A 309 8.78 -2.32 31.49
N GLY A 310 9.17 -2.11 30.23
CA GLY A 310 10.37 -2.71 29.66
C GLY A 310 10.25 -4.21 29.34
N LEU A 311 9.05 -4.81 29.39
CA LEU A 311 8.83 -6.24 29.12
C LEU A 311 9.25 -6.65 27.70
N HIS A 312 9.30 -5.68 26.77
CA HIS A 312 9.83 -5.79 25.41
C HIS A 312 11.38 -5.92 25.31
N ARG A 313 12.09 -5.90 26.44
CA ARG A 313 13.57 -5.94 26.52
C ARG A 313 14.11 -7.19 27.24
N LEU A 314 13.26 -8.19 27.50
CA LEU A 314 13.57 -9.40 28.28
C LEU A 314 14.32 -10.47 27.45
N GLY A 315 15.52 -10.11 26.98
CA GLY A 315 16.44 -10.99 26.25
C GLY A 315 16.91 -12.22 27.07
N PRO A 316 17.74 -13.09 26.48
CA PRO A 316 18.15 -14.36 27.10
C PRO A 316 18.99 -14.12 28.36
N GLU A 317 19.07 -15.12 29.23
CA GLU A 317 19.86 -15.01 30.47
C GLU A 317 21.37 -14.96 30.16
N ASN A 318 22.05 -13.99 30.79
CA ASN A 318 23.48 -13.79 30.62
C ASN A 318 24.24 -14.59 31.68
N ALA A 319 25.00 -15.62 31.26
CA ALA A 319 25.81 -16.45 32.16
C ALA A 319 26.81 -15.68 33.07
N ALA A 320 27.09 -14.41 32.75
CA ALA A 320 27.96 -13.52 33.54
C ALA A 320 27.24 -12.78 34.70
N ARG A 321 25.92 -12.91 34.86
CA ARG A 321 25.18 -12.40 36.03
C ARG A 321 24.49 -13.57 36.72
N ALA A 322 24.82 -13.79 37.99
CA ALA A 322 24.05 -14.67 38.86
C ALA A 322 22.70 -14.01 39.19
N THR A 323 21.69 -14.23 38.33
CA THR A 323 20.30 -13.83 38.58
C THR A 323 19.74 -14.65 39.74
N SER A 324 19.13 -14.01 40.75
CA SER A 324 18.44 -14.74 41.83
C SER A 324 17.28 -15.57 41.27
N LYS A 325 16.97 -16.73 41.87
CA LYS A 325 15.84 -17.59 41.45
C LYS A 325 14.53 -16.80 41.35
N GLU A 326 14.31 -15.87 42.27
CA GLU A 326 13.11 -15.03 42.29
C GLU A 326 13.10 -13.99 41.16
N GLN A 327 14.25 -13.37 40.89
CA GLN A 327 14.39 -12.48 39.73
C GLN A 327 14.20 -13.24 38.41
N LEU A 328 14.57 -14.52 38.34
CA LEU A 328 14.34 -15.36 37.17
C LEU A 328 12.83 -15.66 36.98
N ARG A 329 12.09 -15.98 38.05
CA ARG A 329 10.63 -16.14 38.02
C ARG A 329 9.92 -14.88 37.52
N GLN A 330 10.25 -13.71 38.09
CA GLN A 330 9.68 -12.43 37.68
C GLN A 330 9.98 -12.10 36.20
N ARG A 331 11.21 -12.35 35.73
CA ARG A 331 11.58 -12.19 34.32
C ARG A 331 10.81 -13.14 33.41
N GLU A 332 10.59 -14.38 33.85
CA GLU A 332 9.84 -15.38 33.10
C GLU A 332 8.34 -15.04 33.02
N ALA A 333 7.72 -14.61 34.11
CA ALA A 333 6.35 -14.06 34.11
C ALA A 333 6.21 -12.87 33.14
N GLY A 334 7.24 -12.00 33.07
CA GLY A 334 7.31 -10.93 32.07
C GLY A 334 7.44 -11.42 30.62
N ARG A 335 8.20 -12.50 30.35
CA ARG A 335 8.26 -13.11 29.01
C ARG A 335 6.95 -13.76 28.61
N ARG A 336 6.30 -14.45 29.55
CA ARG A 336 5.01 -15.13 29.39
C ARG A 336 3.91 -14.16 28.97
N VAL A 337 3.66 -13.12 29.75
CA VAL A 337 2.65 -12.11 29.41
C VAL A 337 2.96 -11.39 28.10
N PHE A 338 4.23 -11.07 27.83
CA PHE A 338 4.63 -10.37 26.60
C PHE A 338 4.49 -11.26 25.35
N ASN A 339 4.79 -12.56 25.46
CA ASN A 339 4.59 -13.55 24.40
C ASN A 339 3.09 -13.70 24.06
N GLN A 340 2.23 -13.74 25.08
CA GLN A 340 0.79 -13.79 24.90
C GLN A 340 0.23 -12.52 24.24
N LEU A 341 0.69 -11.34 24.66
CA LEU A 341 0.31 -10.07 24.02
C LEU A 341 0.71 -10.04 22.53
N CYS A 342 1.93 -10.47 22.19
CA CYS A 342 2.35 -10.58 20.79
C CYS A 342 1.44 -11.53 20.01
N THR A 343 1.13 -12.69 20.59
CA THR A 343 0.23 -13.69 19.99
C THR A 343 -1.18 -13.12 19.75
N GLN A 344 -1.72 -12.35 20.68
CA GLN A 344 -3.04 -11.72 20.58
C GLN A 344 -3.06 -10.59 19.53
N ASP A 345 -2.10 -9.67 19.56
CA ASP A 345 -1.96 -8.56 18.60
C ASP A 345 -1.75 -9.08 17.16
N TRP A 346 -0.84 -10.04 16.96
CA TRP A 346 -0.57 -10.61 15.64
C TRP A 346 -1.70 -11.47 15.09
N PHE A 347 -2.47 -12.13 15.96
CA PHE A 347 -3.68 -12.83 15.53
C PHE A 347 -4.86 -11.89 15.25
N GLN A 348 -4.80 -10.62 15.67
CA GLN A 348 -5.76 -9.58 15.30
C GLN A 348 -5.47 -8.97 13.92
N ILE A 349 -4.26 -9.09 13.36
CA ILE A 349 -3.87 -8.56 12.03
C ILE A 349 -4.90 -8.80 10.90
N PRO A 350 -5.53 -9.98 10.77
CA PRO A 350 -6.58 -10.17 9.77
C PRO A 350 -7.73 -9.16 9.89
N PHE A 351 -8.07 -8.77 11.12
CA PHE A 351 -9.19 -7.90 11.43
C PHE A 351 -8.79 -6.42 11.41
N SER A 352 -7.63 -6.07 11.96
CA SER A 352 -7.15 -4.68 12.06
C SER A 352 -6.33 -4.19 10.86
N GLU A 353 -5.90 -5.08 9.96
CA GLU A 353 -4.94 -4.83 8.87
C GLU A 353 -3.60 -4.21 9.35
N SER A 354 -3.33 -4.31 10.66
CA SER A 354 -2.25 -3.61 11.37
C SER A 354 -1.94 -4.31 12.70
N TYR A 355 -0.77 -4.03 13.28
CA TYR A 355 -0.32 -4.58 14.57
C TYR A 355 0.52 -3.56 15.35
N SER A 356 0.45 -3.62 16.68
CA SER A 356 1.11 -2.66 17.59
C SER A 356 2.47 -3.13 18.10
N LEU A 357 2.67 -4.45 18.24
CA LEU A 357 3.87 -5.06 18.81
C LEU A 357 4.80 -5.55 17.70
N ASN A 358 5.57 -4.64 17.11
CA ASN A 358 6.41 -4.99 15.97
C ASN A 358 7.61 -5.87 16.37
N PRO A 359 7.80 -7.06 15.74
CA PRO A 359 8.93 -7.96 16.02
C PRO A 359 10.32 -7.31 15.92
N ARG A 360 10.45 -6.24 15.12
CA ARG A 360 11.73 -5.55 14.87
C ARG A 360 12.11 -4.58 16.00
N PHE A 361 11.18 -4.25 16.91
CA PHE A 361 11.36 -3.24 17.95
C PHE A 361 11.47 -3.81 19.38
N PHE A 362 11.43 -5.14 19.54
CA PHE A 362 11.66 -5.80 20.83
C PHE A 362 12.78 -6.84 20.77
N LYS A 363 13.29 -7.24 21.94
CA LYS A 363 14.37 -8.23 22.09
C LYS A 363 14.01 -9.38 23.05
N THR A 364 12.75 -9.43 23.47
CA THR A 364 12.26 -10.44 24.41
C THR A 364 12.38 -11.84 23.83
N SER A 365 13.01 -12.72 24.60
CA SER A 365 13.10 -14.14 24.27
C SER A 365 11.78 -14.85 24.55
N LYS A 366 11.56 -16.00 23.92
CA LYS A 366 10.43 -16.88 24.25
C LYS A 366 10.50 -17.30 25.72
N PRO A 367 9.35 -17.54 26.37
CA PRO A 367 9.26 -18.29 27.61
C PRO A 367 10.11 -19.55 27.63
N LEU A 368 10.71 -19.86 28.78
CA LEU A 368 11.48 -21.08 28.99
C LEU A 368 10.54 -22.29 29.06
N ASN A 369 10.94 -23.38 28.44
CA ASN A 369 10.30 -24.68 28.63
C ASN A 369 10.86 -25.28 29.94
N CYS A 370 10.36 -24.84 31.09
CA CYS A 370 10.85 -25.24 32.42
C CYS A 370 9.73 -25.81 33.30
N ASN A 371 10.11 -26.40 34.44
CA ASN A 371 9.22 -26.58 35.58
C ASN A 371 9.14 -25.24 36.37
N ASP A 372 7.93 -24.84 36.74
CA ASP A 372 7.65 -23.51 37.32
C ASP A 372 8.14 -23.40 38.78
N GLU A 373 8.20 -24.52 39.49
CA GLU A 373 8.65 -24.58 40.88
C GLU A 373 10.15 -24.36 41.03
N ASP A 374 10.94 -25.10 40.27
CA ASP A 374 12.41 -25.13 40.34
C ASP A 374 13.10 -24.20 39.33
N MET A 375 12.38 -23.76 38.29
CA MET A 375 12.87 -22.98 37.13
C MET A 375 13.92 -23.73 36.28
N VAL A 376 13.98 -25.05 36.36
CA VAL A 376 14.92 -25.90 35.62
C VAL A 376 14.40 -26.13 34.19
N PRO A 377 15.18 -25.81 33.14
CA PRO A 377 14.79 -26.10 31.76
C PRO A 377 14.65 -27.60 31.48
N LEU A 378 13.57 -27.97 30.80
CA LEU A 378 13.21 -29.31 30.36
C LEU A 378 13.32 -29.42 28.82
N PRO A 379 13.61 -30.61 28.26
CA PRO A 379 13.67 -30.83 26.81
C PRO A 379 12.38 -30.40 26.10
N LEU A 380 12.49 -29.87 24.87
CA LEU A 380 11.35 -29.39 24.09
C LEU A 380 10.32 -30.48 23.73
N SER A 381 10.69 -31.76 23.85
CA SER A 381 9.83 -32.93 23.73
C SER A 381 8.97 -33.20 24.99
N THR A 382 9.27 -32.55 26.12
CA THR A 382 8.51 -32.67 27.37
C THR A 382 7.51 -31.51 27.51
N PRO A 383 6.20 -31.77 27.66
CA PRO A 383 5.18 -30.73 27.78
C PRO A 383 5.24 -30.00 29.14
N THR A 384 5.26 -28.67 29.09
CA THR A 384 5.15 -27.74 30.23
C THR A 384 4.10 -26.68 29.94
N GLN A 385 3.68 -25.90 30.95
CA GLN A 385 2.65 -24.86 30.79
C GLN A 385 2.99 -23.82 29.71
N ALA A 386 4.28 -23.60 29.43
CA ALA A 386 4.76 -22.69 28.38
C ALA A 386 4.83 -23.31 26.98
N SER A 387 4.88 -24.64 26.81
CA SER A 387 5.21 -25.26 25.51
C SER A 387 4.17 -24.98 24.42
N TYR A 388 2.88 -25.03 24.77
CA TYR A 388 1.80 -24.73 23.81
C TYR A 388 1.82 -23.27 23.38
N CYS A 389 1.98 -22.34 24.33
CA CYS A 389 2.08 -20.90 24.05
C CYS A 389 3.30 -20.58 23.16
N ASN A 390 4.46 -21.19 23.45
CA ASN A 390 5.68 -21.06 22.65
C ASN A 390 5.49 -21.49 21.19
N TYR A 391 4.79 -22.60 20.95
CA TYR A 391 4.50 -23.08 19.60
C TYR A 391 3.42 -22.24 18.89
N ARG A 392 2.40 -21.80 19.63
CA ARG A 392 1.35 -20.90 19.15
C ARG A 392 1.91 -19.53 18.72
N TYR A 393 2.94 -19.03 19.41
CA TYR A 393 3.67 -17.83 19.05
C TYR A 393 4.38 -17.96 17.69
N ASP A 394 4.93 -19.14 17.34
CA ASP A 394 5.55 -19.35 16.02
C ASP A 394 4.53 -19.30 14.88
N ILE A 395 3.32 -19.82 15.11
CA ILE A 395 2.19 -19.67 14.19
C ILE A 395 1.79 -18.18 14.08
N ALA A 396 1.72 -17.46 15.19
CA ALA A 396 1.37 -16.04 15.21
C ALA A 396 2.41 -15.18 14.49
N ALA A 397 3.70 -15.48 14.62
CA ALA A 397 4.81 -14.75 14.01
C ALA A 397 4.76 -14.74 12.48
N LEU A 398 4.05 -15.69 11.83
CA LEU A 398 3.84 -15.67 10.38
C LEU A 398 2.91 -14.53 9.92
N MET A 399 1.96 -14.08 10.76
CA MET A 399 0.96 -13.06 10.39
C MET A 399 1.57 -11.68 10.07
N PRO A 400 2.42 -11.06 10.94
CA PRO A 400 3.06 -9.78 10.61
C PRO A 400 4.07 -9.94 9.46
N GLN A 401 4.76 -11.08 9.36
CA GLN A 401 5.66 -11.35 8.25
C GLN A 401 4.94 -11.40 6.89
N LEU A 402 3.74 -11.98 6.84
CA LEU A 402 2.91 -11.99 5.63
C LEU A 402 2.36 -10.59 5.32
N LEU A 403 1.90 -9.83 6.32
CA LEU A 403 1.44 -8.46 6.10
C LEU A 403 2.56 -7.56 5.56
N ASP A 404 3.75 -7.58 6.17
CA ASP A 404 4.93 -6.85 5.71
C ASP A 404 5.29 -7.24 4.27
N ALA A 405 5.31 -8.54 3.96
CA ALA A 405 5.63 -9.06 2.63
C ALA A 405 4.61 -8.62 1.57
N MET A 406 3.31 -8.72 1.86
CA MET A 406 2.25 -8.25 0.94
C MET A 406 2.23 -6.73 0.76
N THR A 407 2.66 -5.97 1.77
CA THR A 407 2.73 -4.49 1.71
C THR A 407 3.86 -4.03 0.78
N GLY A 408 4.95 -4.80 0.68
CA GLY A 408 6.02 -4.56 -0.29
C GLY A 408 5.74 -5.04 -1.72
N CYS A 409 4.53 -5.51 -2.04
CA CYS A 409 4.16 -6.02 -3.35
C CYS A 409 3.20 -5.06 -4.09
N ASN A 410 3.50 -4.73 -5.34
CA ASN A 410 2.71 -3.74 -6.11
C ASN A 410 1.53 -4.36 -6.87
N THR A 411 1.55 -5.67 -7.18
CA THR A 411 0.50 -6.34 -7.98
C THR A 411 -0.29 -7.39 -7.19
N LEU A 412 -1.53 -7.63 -7.61
CA LEU A 412 -2.39 -8.67 -7.02
C LEU A 412 -1.76 -10.07 -7.09
N PHE A 413 -1.06 -10.40 -8.18
CA PHE A 413 -0.38 -11.69 -8.36
C PHE A 413 0.84 -11.84 -7.46
N THR A 414 1.69 -10.81 -7.34
CA THR A 414 2.84 -10.85 -6.40
C THR A 414 2.42 -10.95 -4.94
N LYS A 415 1.31 -10.29 -4.55
CA LYS A 415 0.67 -10.49 -3.24
C LYS A 415 0.19 -11.93 -3.06
N TYR A 416 -0.37 -12.54 -4.10
CA TYR A 416 -0.81 -13.94 -4.06
C TYR A 416 0.35 -14.94 -3.94
N GLU A 417 1.47 -14.68 -4.60
CA GLU A 417 2.69 -15.47 -4.45
C GLU A 417 3.20 -15.48 -3.00
N GLN A 418 3.16 -14.34 -2.30
CA GLN A 418 3.47 -14.32 -0.87
C GLN A 418 2.45 -15.13 -0.06
N VAL A 419 1.15 -15.04 -0.36
CA VAL A 419 0.12 -15.89 0.29
C VAL A 419 0.45 -17.38 0.16
N LEU A 420 0.78 -17.86 -1.04
CA LEU A 420 1.19 -19.26 -1.28
C LEU A 420 2.46 -19.64 -0.51
N ARG A 421 3.46 -18.75 -0.48
CA ARG A 421 4.72 -18.95 0.25
C ARG A 421 4.52 -19.05 1.77
N TYR A 422 3.59 -18.28 2.34
CA TYR A 422 3.29 -18.32 3.76
C TYR A 422 2.31 -19.44 4.14
N ASP A 423 1.43 -19.89 3.23
CA ASP A 423 0.69 -21.15 3.36
C ASP A 423 1.65 -22.35 3.44
N GLU A 424 2.66 -22.41 2.56
CA GLU A 424 3.67 -23.49 2.61
C GLU A 424 4.44 -23.49 3.94
N LYS A 425 4.85 -22.31 4.44
CA LYS A 425 5.46 -22.18 5.78
C LYS A 425 4.52 -22.64 6.90
N MET A 426 3.25 -22.27 6.84
CA MET A 426 2.24 -22.64 7.83
C MET A 426 2.03 -24.16 7.86
N ARG A 427 2.00 -24.82 6.69
CA ARG A 427 1.93 -26.28 6.58
C ARG A 427 3.19 -26.97 7.11
N LYS A 428 4.38 -26.42 6.84
CA LYS A 428 5.66 -26.95 7.36
C LYS A 428 5.71 -26.89 8.89
N LEU A 429 5.24 -25.80 9.51
CA LEU A 429 5.05 -25.75 10.96
C LEU A 429 4.06 -26.84 11.41
N ALA A 430 2.83 -26.81 10.87
CA ALA A 430 1.73 -27.71 11.24
C ALA A 430 1.97 -29.22 10.96
N THR A 431 3.11 -29.62 10.41
CA THR A 431 3.46 -31.02 10.13
C THR A 431 4.88 -31.39 10.56
N ALA A 432 5.90 -30.77 9.95
CA ALA A 432 7.29 -31.22 10.03
C ALA A 432 8.02 -30.74 11.29
N CYS A 433 7.74 -29.52 11.76
CA CYS A 433 8.41 -28.94 12.93
C CYS A 433 7.46 -28.82 14.15
N MET A 434 6.40 -29.64 14.18
CA MET A 434 5.49 -29.77 15.32
C MET A 434 6.10 -30.68 16.41
N PRO A 435 6.09 -30.30 17.70
CA PRO A 435 6.50 -31.17 18.80
C PRO A 435 5.72 -32.49 18.82
N THR A 436 6.39 -33.60 19.12
CA THR A 436 5.81 -34.96 19.11
C THR A 436 4.58 -35.08 20.01
N PHE A 437 4.60 -34.46 21.19
CA PHE A 437 3.46 -34.46 22.12
C PHE A 437 2.23 -33.70 21.59
N LEU A 438 2.40 -32.77 20.63
CA LEU A 438 1.30 -32.05 19.95
C LEU A 438 0.84 -32.75 18.65
N SER A 439 1.50 -33.82 18.21
CA SER A 439 1.11 -34.56 17.01
C SER A 439 -0.02 -35.54 17.26
N ASN A 440 -1.09 -35.47 16.46
CA ASN A 440 -2.21 -36.43 16.51
C ASN A 440 -1.79 -37.88 16.21
N ASN A 441 -0.65 -38.09 15.56
CA ASN A 441 -0.16 -39.42 15.16
C ASN A 441 0.70 -40.10 16.23
N ALA A 442 1.04 -39.42 17.33
CA ALA A 442 1.85 -39.96 18.42
C ALA A 442 0.98 -40.40 19.61
N PRO A 443 1.25 -41.55 20.25
CA PRO A 443 0.53 -41.94 21.47
C PRO A 443 0.73 -40.92 22.59
N VAL A 444 -0.29 -40.71 23.42
CA VAL A 444 -0.20 -39.86 24.62
C VAL A 444 0.45 -40.69 25.73
N ALA A 445 1.58 -40.23 26.26
CA ALA A 445 2.25 -40.90 27.38
C ALA A 445 1.41 -40.75 28.66
N THR A 446 1.34 -41.80 29.48
CA THR A 446 0.52 -41.86 30.71
C THR A 446 0.94 -40.87 31.81
N GLY A 447 2.15 -40.31 31.72
CA GLY A 447 2.66 -39.27 32.63
C GLY A 447 2.59 -37.84 32.08
N TRP A 448 1.93 -37.60 30.93
CA TRP A 448 1.76 -36.24 30.40
C TRP A 448 0.56 -35.50 31.01
N PRO A 449 0.60 -34.15 31.09
CA PRO A 449 -0.53 -33.36 31.59
C PRO A 449 -1.82 -33.60 30.81
N ILE A 450 -2.95 -33.59 31.52
CA ILE A 450 -4.29 -33.82 30.93
C ILE A 450 -4.61 -32.87 29.76
N TYR A 451 -4.09 -31.64 29.81
CA TYR A 451 -4.31 -30.65 28.76
C TYR A 451 -3.70 -31.03 27.40
N VAL A 452 -2.76 -31.97 27.32
CA VAL A 452 -2.09 -32.31 26.05
C VAL A 452 -3.10 -32.83 25.01
N GLY A 453 -4.12 -33.56 25.43
CA GLY A 453 -5.22 -33.99 24.55
C GLY A 453 -6.03 -32.81 24.00
N TRP A 454 -6.35 -31.84 24.86
CA TRP A 454 -7.07 -30.61 24.48
C TRP A 454 -6.23 -29.69 23.59
N ALA A 455 -4.93 -29.58 23.88
CA ALA A 455 -3.97 -28.78 23.13
C ALA A 455 -3.84 -29.25 21.67
N ARG A 456 -3.80 -30.56 21.43
CA ARG A 456 -3.79 -31.16 20.07
C ARG A 456 -4.98 -30.70 19.22
N ARG A 457 -6.21 -30.88 19.73
CA ARG A 457 -7.46 -30.48 19.07
C ARG A 457 -7.53 -28.97 18.85
N SER A 458 -7.23 -28.19 19.89
CA SER A 458 -7.16 -26.72 19.86
C SER A 458 -6.17 -26.23 18.79
N LEU A 459 -5.03 -26.90 18.65
CA LEU A 459 -4.00 -26.57 17.67
C LEU A 459 -4.42 -26.89 16.23
N ALA A 460 -5.05 -28.04 15.99
CA ALA A 460 -5.55 -28.42 14.66
C ALA A 460 -6.62 -27.42 14.15
N ILE A 461 -7.54 -27.04 15.04
CA ILE A 461 -8.55 -26.00 14.78
C ILE A 461 -7.88 -24.63 14.52
N CYS A 462 -6.92 -24.23 15.36
CA CYS A 462 -6.22 -22.95 15.21
C CYS A 462 -5.38 -22.86 13.94
N ALA A 463 -4.61 -23.91 13.62
CA ALA A 463 -3.76 -23.96 12.42
C ALA A 463 -4.60 -23.92 11.14
N SER A 464 -5.69 -24.69 11.08
CA SER A 464 -6.62 -24.68 9.95
C SER A 464 -7.26 -23.31 9.76
N HIS A 465 -7.71 -22.66 10.84
CA HIS A 465 -8.23 -21.30 10.76
C HIS A 465 -7.16 -20.29 10.28
N LYS A 466 -5.90 -20.43 10.71
CA LYS A 466 -4.83 -19.52 10.25
C LYS A 466 -4.45 -19.72 8.78
N ILE A 467 -4.66 -20.91 8.20
CA ILE A 467 -4.59 -21.13 6.75
C ILE A 467 -5.68 -20.31 6.02
N ILE A 468 -6.93 -20.32 6.51
CA ILE A 468 -8.02 -19.47 5.96
C ILE A 468 -7.61 -17.99 6.05
N MET A 469 -7.08 -17.55 7.19
CA MET A 469 -6.64 -16.16 7.41
C MET A 469 -5.46 -15.72 6.50
N ILE A 470 -4.55 -16.63 6.13
CA ILE A 470 -3.48 -16.37 5.16
C ILE A 470 -4.09 -16.10 3.77
N HIS A 471 -5.09 -16.89 3.39
CA HIS A 471 -5.71 -16.83 2.06
C HIS A 471 -6.84 -15.78 1.93
N ARG A 472 -7.34 -15.21 3.03
CA ARG A 472 -8.59 -14.42 3.10
C ARG A 472 -8.79 -13.37 2.00
N LYS A 473 -7.78 -12.53 1.71
CA LYS A 473 -7.86 -11.44 0.70
C LYS A 473 -8.12 -11.94 -0.72
N PHE A 474 -7.96 -13.24 -0.96
CA PHE A 474 -8.15 -13.88 -2.26
C PHE A 474 -9.36 -14.84 -2.28
N ILE A 475 -10.11 -14.96 -1.18
CA ILE A 475 -11.28 -15.86 -1.11
C ILE A 475 -12.38 -15.38 -2.05
N GLY A 476 -12.80 -14.11 -1.97
CA GLY A 476 -13.81 -13.54 -2.88
C GLY A 476 -13.41 -13.70 -4.36
N LEU A 477 -12.15 -13.37 -4.69
CA LEU A 477 -11.58 -13.51 -6.02
C LEU A 477 -11.51 -14.99 -6.50
N SER A 478 -11.42 -15.96 -5.59
CA SER A 478 -11.34 -17.38 -5.93
C SER A 478 -12.65 -18.02 -6.39
N PHE A 479 -13.78 -17.31 -6.22
CA PHE A 479 -15.07 -17.72 -6.76
C PHE A 479 -15.30 -17.24 -8.20
N SER A 480 -14.67 -16.13 -8.60
CA SER A 480 -14.79 -15.54 -9.95
C SER A 480 -13.61 -15.80 -10.87
N ASN A 481 -12.41 -16.03 -10.34
CA ASN A 481 -11.18 -16.17 -11.14
C ASN A 481 -10.42 -17.48 -10.81
N SER A 482 -10.20 -18.30 -11.85
CA SER A 482 -9.56 -19.62 -11.77
C SER A 482 -8.09 -19.58 -11.32
N ALA A 483 -7.38 -18.45 -11.49
CA ALA A 483 -6.01 -18.27 -11.04
C ALA A 483 -5.87 -18.40 -9.51
N PHE A 484 -6.93 -18.07 -8.75
CA PHE A 484 -6.97 -18.19 -7.29
C PHE A 484 -7.66 -19.49 -6.82
N SER A 485 -7.93 -20.45 -7.71
CA SER A 485 -8.63 -21.71 -7.40
C SER A 485 -7.93 -22.60 -6.35
N PHE A 486 -6.63 -22.38 -6.10
CA PHE A 486 -5.93 -23.01 -4.97
C PHE A 486 -6.44 -22.47 -3.63
N THR A 487 -6.69 -21.16 -3.51
CA THR A 487 -7.32 -20.55 -2.32
C THR A 487 -8.64 -21.22 -1.98
N ARG A 488 -9.55 -21.32 -2.97
CA ARG A 488 -10.87 -21.93 -2.80
C ARG A 488 -10.75 -23.34 -2.21
N ARG A 489 -9.94 -24.21 -2.85
CA ARG A 489 -9.70 -25.59 -2.41
C ARG A 489 -9.08 -25.67 -1.00
N THR A 490 -8.07 -24.83 -0.74
CA THR A 490 -7.37 -24.78 0.55
C THR A 490 -8.28 -24.34 1.69
N CYS A 491 -9.08 -23.29 1.49
CA CYS A 491 -10.01 -22.80 2.52
C CYS A 491 -11.13 -23.80 2.80
N ILE A 492 -11.70 -24.45 1.77
CA ILE A 492 -12.71 -25.51 1.96
C ILE A 492 -12.12 -26.69 2.77
N ALA A 493 -10.92 -27.14 2.44
CA ALA A 493 -10.25 -28.23 3.17
C ALA A 493 -10.02 -27.85 4.65
N ALA A 494 -9.55 -26.63 4.91
CA ALA A 494 -9.36 -26.11 6.26
C ALA A 494 -10.70 -26.01 7.03
N SER A 495 -11.78 -25.51 6.42
CA SER A 495 -13.11 -25.46 7.02
C SER A 495 -13.63 -26.84 7.41
N LYS A 496 -13.45 -27.84 6.53
CA LYS A 496 -13.82 -29.24 6.83
C LYS A 496 -13.02 -29.79 8.02
N THR A 497 -11.72 -29.49 8.11
CA THR A 497 -10.90 -29.88 9.28
C THR A 497 -11.38 -29.21 10.57
N ILE A 498 -11.68 -27.91 10.55
CA ILE A 498 -12.20 -27.19 11.74
C ILE A 498 -13.49 -27.86 12.24
N LEU A 499 -14.47 -28.07 11.36
CA LEU A 499 -15.75 -28.66 11.77
C LEU A 499 -15.60 -30.12 12.22
N LYS A 500 -14.75 -30.92 11.56
CA LYS A 500 -14.47 -32.30 11.97
C LYS A 500 -13.92 -32.35 13.40
N GLU A 501 -12.89 -31.56 13.70
CA GLU A 501 -12.26 -31.56 15.03
C GLU A 501 -13.16 -30.88 16.07
N ALA A 502 -13.99 -29.90 15.70
CA ALA A 502 -14.99 -29.31 16.58
C ALA A 502 -16.06 -30.34 16.99
N LEU A 503 -16.64 -31.04 16.01
CA LEU A 503 -17.71 -32.04 16.19
C LEU A 503 -17.22 -33.33 16.87
N SER A 504 -15.94 -33.69 16.77
CA SER A 504 -15.36 -34.85 17.46
C SER A 504 -14.98 -34.58 18.93
N GLY A 505 -15.50 -33.50 19.53
CA GLY A 505 -15.26 -33.14 20.93
C GLY A 505 -15.79 -34.18 21.91
N ASN A 506 -15.10 -34.31 23.05
CA ASN A 506 -15.51 -35.17 24.17
C ASN A 506 -15.75 -34.25 25.40
N ASP A 507 -16.83 -34.47 26.15
CA ASP A 507 -17.47 -33.49 27.06
C ASP A 507 -16.67 -33.10 28.34
N GLN A 508 -15.36 -33.32 28.38
CA GLN A 508 -14.51 -33.16 29.58
C GLN A 508 -13.40 -32.10 29.45
N GLY A 509 -13.32 -31.37 28.35
CA GLY A 509 -12.37 -30.25 28.17
C GLY A 509 -12.94 -28.88 28.55
N PRO A 510 -12.08 -27.85 28.69
CA PRO A 510 -12.51 -26.46 28.84
C PRO A 510 -13.21 -25.97 27.56
N THR A 511 -14.27 -25.17 27.73
CA THR A 511 -14.99 -24.53 26.62
C THR A 511 -14.21 -23.32 26.12
N LEU A 512 -13.46 -23.48 25.02
CA LEU A 512 -12.65 -22.42 24.42
C LEU A 512 -13.42 -21.66 23.33
N TRP A 513 -13.43 -20.33 23.42
CA TRP A 513 -14.14 -19.45 22.47
C TRP A 513 -13.74 -19.65 21.00
N ILE A 514 -12.51 -20.08 20.75
CA ILE A 514 -11.99 -20.32 19.38
C ILE A 514 -12.69 -21.47 18.67
N GLU A 515 -13.21 -22.48 19.39
CA GLU A 515 -13.90 -23.60 18.76
C GLU A 515 -15.21 -23.12 18.14
N GLN A 516 -15.93 -22.27 18.86
CA GLN A 516 -17.16 -21.62 18.39
C GLN A 516 -16.86 -20.62 17.28
N ALA A 517 -15.93 -19.69 17.50
CA ALA A 517 -15.60 -18.63 16.54
C ALA A 517 -15.08 -19.18 15.21
N PHE A 518 -14.20 -20.18 15.22
CA PHE A 518 -13.63 -20.74 13.99
C PHE A 518 -14.60 -21.71 13.31
N SER A 519 -15.54 -22.34 14.04
CA SER A 519 -16.66 -23.08 13.43
C SER A 519 -17.61 -22.14 12.66
N VAL A 520 -17.85 -20.92 13.16
CA VAL A 520 -18.60 -19.90 12.42
C VAL A 520 -17.86 -19.50 11.14
N ALA A 521 -16.56 -19.17 11.23
CA ALA A 521 -15.73 -18.87 10.06
C ALA A 521 -15.77 -20.02 9.01
N ALA A 522 -15.59 -21.26 9.46
CA ALA A 522 -15.69 -22.44 8.60
C ALA A 522 -17.07 -22.55 7.91
N GLY A 523 -18.15 -22.32 8.64
CA GLY A 523 -19.51 -22.30 8.10
C GLY A 523 -19.77 -21.18 7.09
N ILE A 524 -19.19 -19.99 7.29
CA ILE A 524 -19.27 -18.86 6.34
C ILE A 524 -18.60 -19.26 5.02
N ILE A 525 -17.36 -19.79 5.07
CA ILE A 525 -16.62 -20.22 3.88
C ILE A 525 -17.37 -21.31 3.10
N LEU A 526 -17.94 -22.32 3.78
CA LEU A 526 -18.72 -23.37 3.13
C LEU A 526 -20.03 -22.84 2.53
N SER A 527 -20.66 -21.85 3.18
CA SER A 527 -21.86 -21.18 2.64
C SER A 527 -21.53 -20.37 1.38
N LEU A 528 -20.44 -19.58 1.40
CA LEU A 528 -19.96 -18.82 0.24
C LEU A 528 -19.57 -19.73 -0.93
N ASP A 529 -19.01 -20.92 -0.67
CA ASP A 529 -18.76 -21.93 -1.70
C ASP A 529 -20.06 -22.51 -2.29
N ALA A 530 -21.05 -22.80 -1.44
CA ALA A 530 -22.34 -23.35 -1.86
C ALA A 530 -23.15 -22.38 -2.74
N PHE A 531 -23.04 -21.06 -2.54
CA PHE A 531 -23.62 -20.06 -3.46
C PHE A 531 -23.03 -20.10 -4.87
N HIS A 532 -21.82 -20.65 -5.04
CA HIS A 532 -21.08 -20.75 -6.31
C HIS A 532 -20.97 -22.20 -6.81
N ARG A 533 -21.96 -23.05 -6.51
CA ARG A 533 -22.09 -24.43 -6.98
C ARG A 533 -23.47 -24.75 -7.52
N SER A 534 -23.54 -25.72 -8.43
CA SER A 534 -24.79 -26.22 -8.97
C SER A 534 -25.43 -27.26 -8.03
N ALA A 535 -26.76 -27.32 -8.01
CA ALA A 535 -27.53 -28.21 -7.13
C ALA A 535 -27.31 -29.71 -7.39
N SER A 536 -26.71 -30.06 -8.52
CA SER A 536 -26.38 -31.42 -8.95
C SER A 536 -24.97 -31.87 -8.53
N GLU A 537 -24.14 -30.96 -8.02
CA GLU A 537 -22.83 -31.32 -7.46
C GLU A 537 -23.01 -31.96 -6.08
N ARG A 538 -22.26 -33.04 -5.83
CA ARG A 538 -22.28 -33.74 -4.53
C ARG A 538 -21.80 -32.83 -3.40
N GLU A 539 -20.83 -31.97 -3.70
CA GLU A 539 -20.23 -31.01 -2.79
C GLU A 539 -21.22 -29.96 -2.31
N PHE A 540 -22.25 -29.60 -3.09
CA PHE A 540 -23.28 -28.66 -2.68
C PHE A 540 -24.05 -29.18 -1.45
N GLU A 541 -24.55 -30.41 -1.52
CA GLU A 541 -25.31 -31.00 -0.42
C GLU A 541 -24.41 -31.38 0.77
N GLU A 542 -23.15 -31.78 0.51
CA GLU A 542 -22.15 -32.00 1.55
C GLU A 542 -21.86 -30.71 2.35
N HIS A 543 -21.62 -29.59 1.66
CA HIS A 543 -21.28 -28.31 2.32
C HIS A 543 -22.50 -27.75 3.05
N LYS A 544 -23.69 -27.83 2.44
CA LYS A 544 -24.95 -27.49 3.09
C LYS A 544 -25.13 -28.27 4.39
N LYS A 545 -24.96 -29.60 4.36
CA LYS A 545 -25.06 -30.45 5.56
C LYS A 545 -24.03 -30.06 6.62
N LEU A 546 -22.77 -29.82 6.25
CA LEU A 546 -21.75 -29.38 7.20
C LEU A 546 -22.09 -28.04 7.87
N VAL A 547 -22.79 -27.13 7.19
CA VAL A 547 -23.31 -25.89 7.80
C VAL A 547 -24.51 -26.18 8.72
N GLU A 548 -25.38 -27.14 8.40
CA GLU A 548 -26.45 -27.61 9.30
C GLU A 548 -25.87 -28.23 10.58
N ASP A 549 -24.87 -29.11 10.45
CA ASP A 549 -24.13 -29.72 11.56
C ASP A 549 -23.43 -28.64 12.43
N ALA A 550 -22.79 -27.63 11.80
CA ALA A 550 -22.18 -26.50 12.49
C ALA A 550 -23.20 -25.64 13.26
N ILE A 551 -24.38 -25.39 12.68
CA ILE A 551 -25.48 -24.68 13.36
C ILE A 551 -25.96 -25.49 14.57
N SER A 552 -26.13 -26.81 14.43
CA SER A 552 -26.54 -27.68 15.53
C SER A 552 -25.51 -27.71 16.67
N TYR A 553 -24.22 -27.73 16.33
CA TYR A 553 -23.13 -27.65 17.31
C TYR A 553 -23.09 -26.29 18.02
N LEU A 554 -23.20 -25.18 17.30
CA LEU A 554 -23.18 -23.85 17.92
C LEU A 554 -24.40 -23.60 18.84
N ARG A 555 -25.55 -24.26 18.57
CA ARG A 555 -26.73 -24.19 19.45
C ARG A 555 -26.51 -24.83 20.84
N THR A 556 -25.51 -25.69 21.05
CA THR A 556 -25.23 -26.23 22.39
C THR A 556 -24.59 -25.20 23.33
N PHE A 557 -24.24 -24.01 22.84
CA PHE A 557 -23.61 -22.93 23.59
C PHE A 557 -24.54 -21.70 23.71
N GLU A 558 -25.74 -21.89 24.27
CA GLU A 558 -26.76 -20.85 24.44
C GLU A 558 -26.23 -19.59 25.15
N ASP A 559 -25.36 -19.79 26.14
CA ASP A 559 -24.67 -18.75 26.93
C ASP A 559 -23.69 -17.88 26.10
N SER A 560 -23.23 -18.32 24.93
CA SER A 560 -22.20 -17.63 24.16
C SER A 560 -22.77 -16.60 23.19
N LYS A 561 -22.32 -15.35 23.30
CA LYS A 561 -22.63 -14.28 22.34
C LYS A 561 -22.02 -14.51 20.95
N ILE A 562 -20.95 -15.30 20.83
CA ILE A 562 -20.39 -15.69 19.54
C ILE A 562 -21.21 -16.81 18.90
N ALA A 563 -21.58 -17.83 19.68
CA ALA A 563 -22.33 -18.96 19.14
C ALA A 563 -23.75 -18.55 18.73
N SER A 564 -24.45 -17.78 19.56
CA SER A 564 -25.78 -17.25 19.26
C SER A 564 -25.81 -16.37 17.99
N ARG A 565 -24.89 -15.40 17.87
CA ARG A 565 -24.74 -14.59 16.64
C ARG A 565 -24.35 -15.44 15.43
N GLY A 566 -23.46 -16.40 15.62
CA GLY A 566 -23.04 -17.37 14.60
C GLY A 566 -24.20 -18.21 14.07
N VAL A 567 -25.06 -18.73 14.95
CA VAL A 567 -26.28 -19.46 14.59
C VAL A 567 -27.23 -18.57 13.80
N GLN A 568 -27.46 -17.32 14.22
CA GLN A 568 -28.32 -16.37 13.52
C GLN A 568 -27.79 -16.06 12.11
N LEU A 569 -26.49 -15.79 11.98
CA LEU A 569 -25.78 -15.53 10.73
C LEU A 569 -25.83 -16.73 9.77
N LEU A 570 -25.39 -17.92 10.20
CA LEU A 570 -25.36 -19.12 9.36
C LEU A 570 -26.78 -19.56 8.96
N SER A 571 -27.76 -19.46 9.87
CA SER A 571 -29.17 -19.70 9.55
C SER A 571 -29.75 -18.64 8.58
N GLY A 572 -29.17 -17.43 8.55
CA GLY A 572 -29.45 -16.42 7.54
C GLY A 572 -28.92 -16.81 6.17
N LEU A 573 -27.64 -17.19 6.09
CA LEU A 573 -27.00 -17.63 4.84
C LEU A 573 -27.72 -18.84 4.23
N GLN A 574 -28.13 -19.81 5.06
CA GLN A 574 -28.94 -20.94 4.60
C GLN A 574 -30.32 -20.54 4.09
N ARG A 575 -31.00 -19.57 4.72
CA ARG A 575 -32.29 -19.05 4.24
C ARG A 575 -32.14 -18.39 2.87
N GLU A 576 -31.10 -17.60 2.64
CA GLU A 576 -30.83 -17.02 1.32
C GLU A 576 -30.52 -18.09 0.25
N LEU A 577 -29.75 -19.11 0.61
CA LEU A 577 -29.48 -20.26 -0.27
C LEU A 577 -30.76 -21.03 -0.68
N GLN A 578 -31.79 -21.01 0.15
CA GLN A 578 -33.12 -21.57 -0.12
C GLN A 578 -34.04 -20.59 -0.88
N ASN A 579 -34.08 -19.32 -0.47
CA ASN A 579 -34.94 -18.27 -1.03
C ASN A 579 -34.66 -18.00 -2.51
N GLY A 580 -33.40 -18.12 -2.94
CA GLY A 580 -33.00 -18.05 -4.35
C GLY A 580 -33.69 -19.05 -5.29
N ARG A 581 -34.50 -19.99 -4.76
CA ARG A 581 -35.27 -20.99 -5.52
C ARG A 581 -36.80 -20.84 -5.44
N SER A 582 -37.35 -19.93 -4.63
CA SER A 582 -38.80 -19.87 -4.37
C SER A 582 -39.59 -19.03 -5.40
N VAL A 583 -39.76 -19.56 -6.62
CA VAL A 583 -40.81 -19.11 -7.56
C VAL A 583 -41.50 -20.34 -8.16
N ASN A 584 -42.79 -20.49 -7.88
CA ASN A 584 -43.57 -21.72 -8.12
C ASN A 584 -44.18 -21.78 -9.55
N PRO A 585 -44.13 -22.92 -10.26
CA PRO A 585 -44.60 -23.05 -11.64
C PRO A 585 -46.11 -23.30 -11.76
N ARG A 586 -46.95 -22.37 -11.26
CA ARG A 586 -48.43 -22.50 -11.32
C ARG A 586 -49.15 -21.18 -11.63
N LYS A 587 -49.16 -20.78 -12.90
CA LYS A 587 -50.36 -20.20 -13.53
C LYS A 587 -50.29 -20.13 -15.07
N ARG A 588 -51.41 -20.59 -15.66
CA ARG A 588 -51.99 -20.23 -16.97
C ARG A 588 -51.69 -21.15 -18.17
N GLN A 589 -52.53 -22.19 -18.30
CA GLN A 589 -52.96 -22.70 -19.61
C GLN A 589 -54.10 -21.82 -20.14
N GLN A 590 -54.00 -21.35 -21.38
CA GLN A 590 -55.12 -21.26 -22.33
C GLN A 590 -54.57 -21.03 -23.75
N PRO A 591 -55.17 -21.63 -24.81
CA PRO A 591 -54.59 -21.62 -26.15
C PRO A 591 -55.15 -20.48 -27.02
N THR A 592 -54.28 -19.86 -27.82
CA THR A 592 -54.68 -19.16 -29.05
C THR A 592 -53.64 -19.44 -30.13
N GLU A 593 -54.13 -19.68 -31.33
CA GLU A 593 -53.34 -20.08 -32.50
C GLU A 593 -52.58 -18.89 -33.09
N PHE A 594 -51.35 -19.13 -33.52
CA PHE A 594 -50.78 -18.86 -34.86
C PHE A 594 -49.25 -18.93 -34.72
N GLY A 595 -48.59 -19.66 -35.61
CA GLY A 595 -47.23 -20.13 -35.37
C GLY A 595 -46.13 -19.22 -35.90
N GLU A 596 -44.99 -19.23 -35.20
CA GLU A 596 -43.65 -19.37 -35.80
C GLU A 596 -42.63 -19.77 -34.72
N LEU A 597 -41.55 -20.48 -35.09
CA LEU A 597 -40.62 -21.09 -34.13
C LEU A 597 -39.57 -20.10 -33.62
N ALA A 598 -39.33 -20.09 -32.30
CA ALA A 598 -38.19 -19.43 -31.67
C ALA A 598 -37.47 -20.40 -30.68
N PRO A 599 -36.12 -20.41 -30.63
CA PRO A 599 -35.36 -21.28 -29.72
C PRO A 599 -35.28 -20.75 -28.28
N SER A 600 -34.96 -21.65 -27.34
CA SER A 600 -35.10 -21.47 -25.90
C SER A 600 -34.13 -20.47 -25.24
N SER A 601 -34.65 -19.64 -24.34
CA SER A 601 -33.84 -18.79 -23.45
C SER A 601 -33.23 -19.58 -22.27
N SER A 602 -31.95 -19.30 -22.00
CA SER A 602 -31.21 -19.82 -20.84
C SER A 602 -31.60 -19.09 -19.55
N LYS A 603 -31.68 -19.82 -18.43
CA LYS A 603 -32.14 -19.30 -17.13
C LYS A 603 -31.02 -18.52 -16.42
N ARG A 604 -31.15 -17.19 -16.34
CA ARG A 604 -30.25 -16.33 -15.55
C ARG A 604 -30.53 -16.50 -14.05
N ALA A 605 -29.65 -17.17 -13.32
CA ALA A 605 -29.75 -17.28 -11.86
C ALA A 605 -29.51 -15.90 -11.20
N ARG A 606 -30.21 -15.63 -10.09
CA ARG A 606 -30.10 -14.37 -9.35
C ARG A 606 -28.84 -14.43 -8.46
N THR A 607 -27.87 -13.55 -8.72
CA THR A 607 -26.62 -13.48 -7.95
C THR A 607 -26.88 -13.02 -6.51
N PHE A 608 -26.20 -13.63 -5.53
CA PHE A 608 -26.32 -13.28 -4.11
C PHE A 608 -25.79 -11.86 -3.83
N ASN A 609 -26.65 -10.96 -3.34
CA ASN A 609 -26.27 -9.60 -2.97
C ASN A 609 -25.80 -9.56 -1.50
N VAL A 610 -24.50 -9.70 -1.32
CA VAL A 610 -23.78 -9.71 -0.03
C VAL A 610 -24.12 -8.48 0.84
N GLU A 611 -24.17 -7.29 0.24
CA GLU A 611 -24.35 -6.02 0.96
C GLU A 611 -25.75 -5.91 1.58
N SER A 612 -26.79 -6.27 0.82
CA SER A 612 -28.16 -6.31 1.32
C SER A 612 -28.33 -7.33 2.46
N PHE A 613 -27.60 -8.45 2.40
CA PHE A 613 -27.58 -9.45 3.45
C PHE A 613 -26.87 -8.94 4.71
N ILE A 614 -25.69 -8.33 4.59
CA ILE A 614 -24.95 -7.69 5.69
C ILE A 614 -25.81 -6.66 6.42
N ASN A 615 -26.49 -5.78 5.68
CA ASN A 615 -27.32 -4.73 6.26
C ASN A 615 -28.56 -5.27 7.01
N ASN A 616 -29.19 -6.34 6.51
CA ASN A 616 -30.30 -6.99 7.21
C ASN A 616 -29.82 -7.73 8.47
N VAL A 617 -28.77 -8.54 8.35
CA VAL A 617 -28.22 -9.31 9.48
C VAL A 617 -27.65 -8.39 10.57
N SER A 618 -27.00 -7.27 10.23
CA SER A 618 -26.48 -6.32 11.23
C SER A 618 -27.58 -5.74 12.15
N ARG A 619 -28.82 -5.60 11.63
CA ARG A 619 -29.98 -5.18 12.43
C ARG A 619 -30.47 -6.32 13.34
N ASP A 620 -30.64 -7.52 12.77
CA ASP A 620 -31.09 -8.71 13.49
C ASP A 620 -30.14 -9.10 14.66
N LEU A 621 -28.82 -8.95 14.45
CA LEU A 621 -27.78 -9.22 15.47
C LEU A 621 -27.64 -8.14 16.56
N GLN A 622 -28.46 -7.08 16.51
CA GLN A 622 -28.40 -5.90 17.39
C GLN A 622 -27.01 -5.23 17.44
N VAL A 623 -26.29 -5.23 16.32
CA VAL A 623 -24.98 -4.54 16.19
C VAL A 623 -25.17 -3.04 15.88
N THR A 624 -26.40 -2.62 15.56
CA THR A 624 -26.80 -1.23 15.29
C THR A 624 -27.95 -0.77 16.19
N ILE A 625 -27.86 0.47 16.68
CA ILE A 625 -29.01 1.22 17.22
C ILE A 625 -29.83 1.75 16.03
N PRO A 626 -31.18 1.74 16.07
CA PRO A 626 -31.98 2.25 14.96
C PRO A 626 -31.71 3.73 14.70
N THR A 627 -31.29 4.05 13.48
CA THR A 627 -31.26 5.42 12.96
C THR A 627 -32.69 5.95 12.90
N SER A 628 -32.96 7.06 13.58
CA SER A 628 -34.27 7.69 13.62
C SER A 628 -34.68 8.17 12.22
N SER A 629 -35.62 7.47 11.59
CA SER A 629 -36.40 8.04 10.49
C SER A 629 -37.21 9.22 11.03
N THR A 630 -36.99 10.39 10.43
CA THR A 630 -37.88 11.57 10.37
C THR A 630 -39.11 11.55 11.29
N ALA A 631 -39.11 12.42 12.29
CA ALA A 631 -40.32 12.75 13.02
C ALA A 631 -41.27 13.55 12.10
N ASP A 632 -42.31 12.87 11.62
CA ASP A 632 -43.62 13.48 11.35
C ASP A 632 -44.72 12.47 11.74
N GLY A 633 -45.31 12.73 12.90
CA GLY A 633 -46.65 12.27 13.23
C GLY A 633 -47.66 13.41 13.07
N PRO A 634 -48.94 13.26 13.47
CA PRO A 634 -49.44 12.20 14.34
C PRO A 634 -50.73 11.49 13.88
N ALA A 635 -51.05 10.48 14.69
CA ALA A 635 -52.28 9.70 14.82
C ALA A 635 -53.60 10.24 14.23
N ASN A 636 -54.46 9.28 13.87
CA ASN A 636 -55.91 9.48 13.94
C ASN A 636 -56.64 8.20 14.36
N TRP A 637 -57.09 8.17 15.62
CA TRP A 637 -58.45 7.71 15.92
C TRP A 637 -59.09 8.60 16.99
N ILE A 638 -60.36 8.97 16.74
CA ILE A 638 -61.34 9.63 17.64
C ILE A 638 -61.29 11.19 17.75
N THR A 639 -62.12 11.83 16.89
CA THR A 639 -63.00 13.02 17.13
C THR A 639 -62.37 14.40 17.48
N THR A 640 -62.88 15.57 17.03
CA THR A 640 -64.15 15.93 16.36
C THR A 640 -64.06 17.26 15.58
N LEU A 641 -64.99 17.48 14.63
CA LEU A 641 -65.56 18.78 14.20
C LEU A 641 -64.67 19.85 13.50
N SER A 642 -64.89 20.00 12.18
CA SER A 642 -65.58 21.19 11.57
C SER A 642 -64.90 21.85 10.36
N VAL A 643 -65.63 21.85 9.23
CA VAL A 643 -65.70 22.88 8.16
C VAL A 643 -64.55 23.05 7.12
N ARG A 644 -64.94 22.85 5.84
CA ARG A 644 -64.27 23.21 4.55
C ARG A 644 -64.51 24.72 4.22
N PRO A 645 -64.09 25.37 3.10
CA PRO A 645 -63.52 24.84 1.83
C PRO A 645 -62.42 25.69 1.11
N GLY A 646 -61.92 25.20 -0.05
CA GLY A 646 -61.74 26.06 -1.24
C GLY A 646 -60.50 25.90 -2.15
N GLN A 647 -60.71 25.37 -3.38
CA GLN A 647 -60.06 25.74 -4.67
C GLN A 647 -58.52 25.55 -4.87
N SER A 648 -57.92 25.50 -6.08
CA SER A 648 -58.31 25.07 -7.46
C SER A 648 -57.08 25.17 -8.42
N ALA A 649 -57.15 24.55 -9.62
CA ALA A 649 -56.35 24.78 -10.85
C ALA A 649 -54.89 24.23 -10.95
N VAL A 650 -54.25 24.01 -12.13
CA VAL A 650 -54.58 23.37 -13.46
C VAL A 650 -53.37 23.50 -14.45
N ALA A 651 -53.31 22.67 -15.51
CA ALA A 651 -52.41 22.66 -16.72
C ALA A 651 -51.20 21.69 -16.67
N MET A 652 -50.96 20.75 -17.61
CA MET A 652 -50.78 20.76 -19.09
C MET A 652 -49.45 21.38 -19.56
N ALA A 653 -48.72 20.89 -20.58
CA ALA A 653 -48.70 19.62 -21.36
C ALA A 653 -47.46 19.62 -22.31
N LEU A 654 -47.13 18.46 -22.94
CA LEU A 654 -46.64 18.24 -24.34
C LEU A 654 -45.51 17.20 -24.52
N GLU A 655 -45.60 16.49 -25.66
CA GLU A 655 -44.75 15.38 -26.12
C GLU A 655 -43.76 15.81 -27.22
N SER A 656 -42.74 14.99 -27.52
CA SER A 656 -42.31 14.75 -28.92
C SER A 656 -41.48 13.45 -29.07
N ASN A 657 -41.51 12.85 -30.27
CA ASN A 657 -40.96 11.52 -30.62
C ASN A 657 -39.71 11.59 -31.54
N GLY A 658 -39.00 10.47 -31.69
CA GLY A 658 -38.04 10.18 -32.78
C GLY A 658 -36.82 9.37 -32.30
N GLU A 659 -36.67 8.08 -32.60
CA GLU A 659 -36.07 7.48 -33.83
C GLU A 659 -34.53 7.69 -33.94
N MET A 660 -33.66 6.76 -34.40
CA MET A 660 -33.71 5.31 -34.72
C MET A 660 -32.24 4.76 -34.66
N GLY A 661 -31.99 3.45 -34.78
CA GLY A 661 -30.65 2.80 -34.62
C GLY A 661 -29.61 3.08 -35.75
N PRO A 662 -28.46 2.37 -35.82
CA PRO A 662 -28.37 0.90 -35.72
C PRO A 662 -27.15 0.31 -34.95
N LYS A 663 -27.07 -1.03 -34.92
CA LYS A 663 -26.03 -1.88 -34.29
C LYS A 663 -24.80 -2.09 -35.20
N SER A 664 -23.63 -2.37 -34.62
CA SER A 664 -22.55 -3.16 -35.24
C SER A 664 -22.06 -4.28 -34.29
N LYS A 665 -21.13 -5.14 -34.75
CA LYS A 665 -20.79 -6.47 -34.18
C LYS A 665 -19.27 -6.72 -34.25
N TYR A 666 -18.85 -7.85 -33.65
CA TYR A 666 -17.52 -8.53 -33.73
C TYR A 666 -16.45 -8.03 -32.75
N ALA A 667 -15.56 -8.88 -32.19
CA ALA A 667 -15.55 -10.35 -32.01
C ALA A 667 -14.48 -10.74 -30.96
N GLU A 668 -14.59 -11.93 -30.37
CA GLU A 668 -13.51 -12.55 -29.58
C GLU A 668 -12.42 -13.15 -30.47
N GLU A 669 -11.16 -13.09 -30.02
CA GLU A 669 -10.16 -14.14 -30.29
C GLU A 669 -9.10 -14.14 -29.18
N THR A 670 -8.71 -15.31 -28.65
CA THR A 670 -7.66 -15.43 -27.62
C THR A 670 -6.66 -16.56 -27.90
N GLY A 671 -5.37 -16.18 -27.88
CA GLY A 671 -4.21 -17.05 -27.69
C GLY A 671 -3.61 -17.68 -28.96
N PRO A 672 -2.39 -18.28 -28.88
CA PRO A 672 -1.39 -18.19 -27.79
C PRO A 672 0.00 -17.70 -28.28
N TYR A 673 0.76 -17.01 -27.44
CA TYR A 673 2.19 -16.78 -27.71
C TYR A 673 3.04 -17.88 -27.06
N SER A 674 3.52 -18.82 -27.87
CA SER A 674 4.64 -19.69 -27.51
C SER A 674 5.98 -19.01 -27.86
N SER A 675 7.05 -19.57 -27.31
CA SER A 675 8.43 -19.19 -27.60
C SER A 675 8.81 -19.38 -29.07
N ALA A 676 9.40 -18.35 -29.68
CA ALA A 676 10.28 -18.50 -30.84
C ALA A 676 11.36 -17.41 -30.82
N ALA A 677 12.62 -17.82 -30.63
CA ALA A 677 13.79 -16.96 -30.82
C ALA A 677 14.74 -17.63 -31.82
N SER A 678 14.59 -17.28 -33.09
CA SER A 678 15.59 -17.46 -34.16
C SER A 678 15.04 -16.91 -35.48
N GLU A 679 15.87 -16.15 -36.20
CA GLU A 679 15.97 -15.98 -37.67
C GLU A 679 14.64 -15.95 -38.50
N ASP A 680 14.36 -14.91 -39.29
CA ASP A 680 15.03 -14.76 -40.60
C ASP A 680 14.95 -13.34 -41.21
N MET A 681 15.80 -13.06 -42.21
CA MET A 681 16.04 -11.74 -42.80
C MET A 681 15.16 -11.44 -44.04
N GLY A 682 13.85 -11.73 -43.97
CA GLY A 682 12.93 -11.67 -45.12
C GLY A 682 11.78 -10.65 -45.10
N ALA A 683 11.43 -10.07 -43.94
CA ALA A 683 10.09 -9.47 -43.73
C ALA A 683 10.01 -7.92 -43.82
N VAL A 684 10.61 -7.30 -44.85
CA VAL A 684 10.58 -5.83 -45.01
C VAL A 684 9.40 -5.36 -45.88
N THR A 685 8.96 -6.13 -46.87
CA THR A 685 7.95 -5.68 -47.86
C THR A 685 6.49 -5.79 -47.41
N GLU A 686 6.13 -6.78 -46.59
CA GLU A 686 4.73 -6.95 -46.12
C GLU A 686 4.31 -5.88 -45.11
N LYS A 687 5.21 -5.49 -44.19
CA LYS A 687 4.94 -4.47 -43.16
C LYS A 687 4.41 -3.14 -43.69
N TRP A 688 4.85 -2.71 -44.87
CA TRP A 688 4.39 -1.46 -45.47
C TRP A 688 2.94 -1.54 -45.97
N GLN A 689 2.49 -2.71 -46.43
CA GLN A 689 1.13 -2.89 -46.92
C GLN A 689 0.11 -2.90 -45.77
N ASP A 690 0.42 -3.60 -44.68
CA ASP A 690 -0.38 -3.56 -43.45
C ASP A 690 -0.41 -2.17 -42.82
N THR A 691 0.73 -1.46 -42.78
CA THR A 691 0.79 -0.08 -42.27
C THR A 691 -0.06 0.87 -43.10
N LEU A 692 -0.07 0.74 -44.44
CA LEU A 692 -0.93 1.52 -45.32
C LEU A 692 -2.41 1.17 -45.17
N ALA A 693 -2.74 -0.11 -44.95
CA ALA A 693 -4.11 -0.55 -44.67
C ALA A 693 -4.61 -0.02 -43.32
N GLU A 694 -3.76 -0.01 -42.28
CA GLU A 694 -4.08 0.51 -40.95
C GLU A 694 -4.24 2.04 -40.96
N ILE A 695 -3.36 2.78 -41.66
CA ILE A 695 -3.51 4.23 -41.89
C ILE A 695 -4.82 4.50 -42.65
N LYS A 696 -5.11 3.74 -43.71
CA LYS A 696 -6.37 3.88 -44.46
C LYS A 696 -7.58 3.63 -43.57
N TYR A 697 -7.59 2.57 -42.75
CA TYR A 697 -8.66 2.30 -41.80
C TYR A 697 -8.84 3.46 -40.80
N ALA A 698 -7.75 3.91 -40.18
CA ALA A 698 -7.76 4.99 -39.18
C ALA A 698 -8.32 6.32 -39.74
N PHE A 699 -7.99 6.67 -40.99
CA PHE A 699 -8.44 7.92 -41.62
C PHE A 699 -9.74 7.83 -42.43
N THR A 700 -10.27 6.63 -42.73
CA THR A 700 -11.51 6.46 -43.53
C THR A 700 -12.72 5.94 -42.75
N THR A 701 -12.52 5.41 -41.54
CA THR A 701 -13.62 4.91 -40.70
C THR A 701 -13.95 5.86 -39.55
N LYS A 702 -15.23 5.95 -39.18
CA LYS A 702 -15.69 6.75 -38.03
C LYS A 702 -15.08 6.23 -36.72
N ASP A 703 -14.95 4.92 -36.60
CA ASP A 703 -14.46 4.23 -35.39
C ASP A 703 -12.94 4.42 -35.23
N GLY A 704 -12.19 4.51 -36.33
CA GLY A 704 -10.77 4.88 -36.31
C GLY A 704 -10.52 6.35 -35.94
N TRP A 705 -11.39 7.27 -36.37
CA TRP A 705 -11.25 8.70 -36.07
C TRP A 705 -11.71 9.07 -34.65
N ILE A 706 -12.93 8.65 -34.27
CA ILE A 706 -13.60 9.05 -33.02
C ILE A 706 -13.60 7.88 -32.03
N GLY A 707 -14.03 6.70 -32.47
CA GLY A 707 -14.18 5.52 -31.60
C GLY A 707 -15.18 5.72 -30.44
N ASP A 708 -15.22 4.76 -29.52
CA ASP A 708 -16.22 4.67 -28.45
C ASP A 708 -15.80 5.28 -27.10
N TYR A 709 -14.80 6.18 -27.11
CA TYR A 709 -14.31 6.82 -25.89
C TYR A 709 -15.24 7.95 -25.43
N ASP A 710 -15.53 8.06 -24.13
CA ASP A 710 -16.36 9.14 -23.59
C ASP A 710 -15.56 10.45 -23.46
N TYR A 711 -15.45 11.19 -24.56
CA TYR A 711 -14.73 12.47 -24.61
C TYR A 711 -15.25 13.52 -23.61
N ILE A 712 -16.50 13.40 -23.15
CA ILE A 712 -17.08 14.35 -22.20
C ILE A 712 -16.43 14.18 -20.82
N TYR A 713 -15.95 12.98 -20.46
CA TYR A 713 -15.16 12.75 -19.24
C TYR A 713 -13.95 13.68 -19.13
N LEU A 714 -13.16 13.80 -20.20
CA LEU A 714 -11.91 14.58 -20.21
C LEU A 714 -12.13 16.07 -19.92
N ILE A 715 -13.31 16.61 -20.25
CA ILE A 715 -13.66 18.02 -20.16
C ILE A 715 -14.64 18.35 -19.02
N THR A 716 -15.15 17.37 -18.28
CA THR A 716 -16.09 17.60 -17.17
C THR A 716 -15.35 18.02 -15.90
N PRO A 717 -15.57 19.23 -15.34
CA PRO A 717 -14.90 19.67 -14.12
C PRO A 717 -15.33 18.84 -12.91
N ASN A 718 -14.41 18.63 -11.96
CA ASN A 718 -14.68 17.95 -10.70
C ASN A 718 -15.41 18.85 -9.69
N ILE A 719 -16.60 19.32 -10.07
CA ILE A 719 -17.48 20.19 -9.27
C ILE A 719 -18.84 19.51 -9.17
N TRP A 720 -19.39 19.42 -7.95
CA TRP A 720 -20.78 18.99 -7.75
C TRP A 720 -21.75 20.12 -8.17
N PRO A 721 -22.77 19.89 -9.01
CA PRO A 721 -23.28 18.60 -9.50
C PRO A 721 -22.76 18.16 -10.88
N LEU A 722 -21.92 18.96 -11.56
CA LEU A 722 -21.43 18.67 -12.93
C LEU A 722 -20.73 17.31 -13.05
N ASN A 723 -19.95 16.90 -12.04
CA ASN A 723 -19.24 15.61 -12.06
C ASN A 723 -20.09 14.39 -11.64
N ARG A 724 -21.41 14.55 -11.40
CA ARG A 724 -22.26 13.44 -10.92
C ARG A 724 -22.27 12.22 -11.84
N LYS A 725 -21.99 12.38 -13.14
CA LYS A 725 -21.88 11.27 -14.10
C LYS A 725 -20.55 10.49 -13.99
N TYR A 726 -19.45 11.12 -13.58
CA TYR A 726 -18.10 10.53 -13.68
C TYR A 726 -17.34 10.40 -12.36
N LYS A 727 -18.01 10.62 -11.21
CA LYS A 727 -17.40 10.49 -9.88
C LYS A 727 -16.61 9.16 -9.71
N ASP A 728 -17.15 8.06 -10.22
CA ASP A 728 -16.56 6.71 -10.12
C ASP A 728 -16.12 6.14 -11.49
N TYR A 729 -15.95 7.00 -12.50
CA TYR A 729 -15.57 6.57 -13.84
C TYR A 729 -14.08 6.26 -13.92
N LEU A 730 -13.76 4.97 -13.99
CA LEU A 730 -12.43 4.47 -14.33
C LEU A 730 -12.21 4.62 -15.84
N ALA A 731 -11.27 5.48 -16.23
CA ALA A 731 -10.86 5.63 -17.62
C ALA A 731 -10.29 4.31 -18.17
N PRO A 732 -10.63 3.90 -19.41
CA PRO A 732 -10.08 2.68 -20.00
C PRO A 732 -8.57 2.83 -20.22
N PHE A 733 -7.80 1.85 -19.75
CA PHE A 733 -6.35 1.87 -19.87
C PHE A 733 -5.90 1.50 -21.29
N TYR A 734 -5.11 2.37 -21.92
CA TYR A 734 -4.48 2.12 -23.22
C TYR A 734 -2.98 1.87 -23.04
N GLY A 735 -2.54 0.65 -23.32
CA GLY A 735 -1.14 0.25 -23.29
C GLY A 735 -0.29 0.85 -24.42
N LEU A 736 1.02 0.60 -24.37
CA LEU A 736 2.04 1.16 -25.28
C LEU A 736 1.73 1.06 -26.77
N ASN A 737 1.06 -0.01 -27.19
CA ASN A 737 0.86 -0.40 -28.58
C ASN A 737 -0.62 -0.36 -29.02
N ASP A 738 -1.51 0.04 -28.11
CA ASP A 738 -2.94 -0.09 -28.33
C ASP A 738 -3.44 0.90 -29.39
N ARG A 739 -4.47 0.48 -30.12
CA ARG A 739 -5.12 1.28 -31.15
C ARG A 739 -6.03 2.33 -30.52
N VAL A 740 -5.43 3.47 -30.17
CA VAL A 740 -6.14 4.68 -29.72
C VAL A 740 -6.76 5.38 -30.94
N PRO A 741 -8.03 5.87 -30.87
CA PRO A 741 -8.64 6.68 -31.93
C PRO A 741 -7.82 7.92 -32.28
N VAL A 742 -7.88 8.39 -33.53
CA VAL A 742 -7.04 9.52 -34.00
C VAL A 742 -7.35 10.80 -33.23
N LEU A 743 -8.62 11.12 -33.00
CA LEU A 743 -9.02 12.31 -32.24
C LEU A 743 -8.51 12.26 -30.80
N LEU A 744 -8.70 11.13 -30.10
CA LEU A 744 -8.18 10.94 -28.74
C LEU A 744 -6.64 11.02 -28.72
N THR A 745 -5.96 10.42 -29.70
CA THR A 745 -4.50 10.51 -29.83
C THR A 745 -4.02 11.95 -29.98
N LEU A 746 -4.71 12.77 -30.77
CA LEU A 746 -4.39 14.19 -30.95
C LEU A 746 -4.70 15.00 -29.69
N LEU A 747 -5.83 14.76 -29.01
CA LEU A 747 -6.18 15.46 -27.77
C LEU A 747 -5.21 15.15 -26.64
N LEU A 748 -4.89 13.86 -26.43
CA LEU A 748 -3.92 13.43 -25.42
C LEU A 748 -2.48 13.87 -25.79
N GLY A 749 -2.12 13.85 -27.08
CA GLY A 749 -0.84 14.39 -27.54
C GLY A 749 -0.71 15.89 -27.29
N LEU A 750 -1.76 16.66 -27.57
CA LEU A 750 -1.83 18.08 -27.25
C LEU A 750 -1.77 18.30 -25.73
N GLN A 751 -2.48 17.50 -24.93
CA GLN A 751 -2.43 17.53 -23.48
C GLN A 751 -1.00 17.33 -22.95
N HIS A 752 -0.30 16.29 -23.42
CA HIS A 752 1.11 16.07 -23.09
C HIS A 752 2.01 17.24 -23.53
N ALA A 753 1.78 17.85 -24.70
CA ALA A 753 2.53 19.04 -25.09
C ALA A 753 2.26 20.23 -24.14
N LEU A 754 0.98 20.48 -23.80
CA LEU A 754 0.54 21.56 -22.92
C LEU A 754 1.07 21.44 -21.49
N THR A 755 1.07 20.23 -20.91
CA THR A 755 1.64 19.95 -19.57
C THR A 755 3.11 20.37 -19.48
N MET A 756 3.86 20.19 -20.56
CA MET A 756 5.32 20.35 -20.57
C MET A 756 5.78 21.76 -20.93
N ILE A 757 4.89 22.64 -21.39
CA ILE A 757 5.21 24.03 -21.77
C ILE A 757 6.01 24.75 -20.68
N GLY A 758 5.57 24.69 -19.42
CA GLY A 758 6.24 25.37 -18.32
C GLY A 758 7.72 24.96 -18.18
N SER A 759 8.00 23.66 -18.33
CA SER A 759 9.35 23.09 -18.27
C SER A 759 10.18 23.32 -19.53
N ILE A 760 9.55 23.53 -20.69
CA ILE A 760 10.23 23.80 -21.96
C ILE A 760 10.58 25.29 -22.08
N VAL A 761 9.70 26.18 -21.62
CA VAL A 761 9.86 27.62 -21.75
C VAL A 761 10.74 28.20 -20.64
N SER A 762 10.66 27.69 -19.40
CA SER A 762 11.36 28.32 -18.27
C SER A 762 12.89 28.36 -18.43
N PRO A 763 13.59 27.27 -18.86
CA PRO A 763 15.03 27.33 -19.05
C PRO A 763 15.53 28.31 -20.14
N PRO A 764 15.01 28.33 -21.39
CA PRO A 764 15.45 29.31 -22.38
C PRO A 764 15.11 30.75 -21.99
N LEU A 765 13.99 31.02 -21.29
CA LEU A 765 13.73 32.35 -20.74
C LEU A 765 14.77 32.73 -19.66
N ALA A 766 15.00 31.84 -18.68
CA ALA A 766 15.97 32.06 -17.62
C ALA A 766 17.39 32.34 -18.15
N ILE A 767 17.81 31.62 -19.20
CA ILE A 767 19.09 31.83 -19.87
C ILE A 767 19.10 33.15 -20.64
N ALA A 768 18.06 33.44 -21.42
CA ALA A 768 18.01 34.61 -22.29
C ALA A 768 17.89 35.91 -21.49
N SER A 769 16.83 36.09 -20.70
CA SER A 769 16.56 37.34 -20.00
C SER A 769 17.17 37.42 -18.59
N GLY A 770 17.40 36.27 -17.93
CA GLY A 770 17.96 36.24 -16.57
C GLY A 770 19.48 36.17 -16.50
N ALA A 771 20.13 35.40 -17.39
CA ALA A 771 21.59 35.20 -17.36
C ALA A 771 22.35 36.11 -18.35
N PHE A 772 21.91 36.19 -19.61
CA PHE A 772 22.68 36.88 -20.67
C PHE A 772 22.03 38.17 -21.21
N ASN A 773 20.96 38.65 -20.59
CA ASN A 773 20.26 39.91 -20.89
C ASN A 773 19.97 40.11 -22.40
N PHE A 774 19.52 39.04 -23.08
CA PHE A 774 19.15 39.08 -24.49
C PHE A 774 17.87 39.86 -24.75
N ASP A 775 17.78 40.43 -25.95
CA ASP A 775 16.61 41.15 -26.41
C ASP A 775 15.39 40.21 -26.62
N PRO A 776 14.16 40.77 -26.74
CA PRO A 776 12.95 39.97 -26.92
C PRO A 776 12.93 39.11 -28.19
N ALA A 777 13.62 39.49 -29.27
CA ALA A 777 13.65 38.70 -30.51
C ALA A 777 14.55 37.47 -30.36
N MET A 778 15.75 37.64 -29.79
CA MET A 778 16.63 36.52 -29.43
C MET A 778 15.99 35.59 -28.38
N THR A 779 15.28 36.15 -27.40
CA THR A 779 14.52 35.40 -26.40
C THR A 779 13.40 34.57 -27.05
N THR A 780 12.63 35.19 -27.96
CA THR A 780 11.59 34.51 -28.77
C THR A 780 12.19 33.36 -29.58
N TYR A 781 13.33 33.60 -30.24
CA TYR A 781 14.04 32.58 -31.01
C TYR A 781 14.45 31.39 -30.12
N LEU A 782 15.07 31.64 -28.95
CA LEU A 782 15.52 30.56 -28.06
C LEU A 782 14.36 29.72 -27.55
N VAL A 783 13.23 30.33 -27.15
CA VAL A 783 12.00 29.59 -26.78
C VAL A 783 11.51 28.71 -27.94
N SER A 784 11.46 29.25 -29.16
CA SER A 784 11.10 28.49 -30.36
C SER A 784 12.06 27.32 -30.65
N THR A 785 13.38 27.54 -30.54
CA THR A 785 14.35 26.45 -30.75
C THR A 785 14.18 25.35 -29.72
N ALA A 786 13.94 25.69 -28.44
CA ALA A 786 13.71 24.72 -27.39
C ALA A 786 12.49 23.86 -27.69
N PHE A 787 11.38 24.42 -28.17
CA PHE A 787 10.21 23.64 -28.61
C PHE A 787 10.51 22.69 -29.77
N ILE A 788 11.22 23.16 -30.81
CA ILE A 788 11.59 22.31 -31.96
C ILE A 788 12.49 21.15 -31.53
N THR A 789 13.54 21.42 -30.75
CA THR A 789 14.52 20.40 -30.33
C THR A 789 13.93 19.43 -29.31
N THR A 790 13.08 19.91 -28.39
CA THR A 790 12.23 19.10 -27.49
C THR A 790 11.36 18.13 -28.28
N GLY A 791 10.67 18.62 -29.32
CA GLY A 791 9.81 17.80 -30.15
C GLY A 791 10.59 16.70 -30.88
N ILE A 792 11.76 17.03 -31.45
CA ILE A 792 12.64 16.05 -32.11
C ILE A 792 13.16 15.01 -31.10
N ALA A 793 13.66 15.45 -29.94
CA ALA A 793 14.18 14.56 -28.91
C ALA A 793 13.10 13.64 -28.33
N THR A 794 11.88 14.16 -28.12
CA THR A 794 10.71 13.36 -27.70
C THR A 794 10.33 12.32 -28.75
N ALA A 795 10.37 12.66 -30.05
CA ALA A 795 10.14 11.67 -31.10
C ALA A 795 11.15 10.52 -31.02
N LEU A 796 12.44 10.85 -30.88
CA LEU A 796 13.52 9.87 -30.71
C LEU A 796 13.36 9.02 -29.44
N GLN A 797 12.95 9.63 -28.32
CA GLN A 797 12.77 8.94 -27.03
C GLN A 797 11.59 7.95 -27.02
N VAL A 798 10.48 8.34 -27.66
CA VAL A 798 9.27 7.50 -27.79
C VAL A 798 9.48 6.39 -28.82
N THR A 799 10.31 6.62 -29.85
CA THR A 799 10.81 5.52 -30.69
C THR A 799 11.77 4.62 -29.89
N ARG A 800 11.89 3.35 -30.31
CA ARG A 800 12.89 2.42 -29.79
C ARG A 800 13.71 1.89 -30.95
N LEU A 801 14.66 2.70 -31.42
CA LEU A 801 15.45 2.40 -32.60
C LEU A 801 16.62 1.48 -32.21
N HIS A 802 16.71 0.31 -32.82
CA HIS A 802 17.80 -0.62 -32.56
C HIS A 802 19.07 -0.20 -33.31
N ILE A 803 20.21 -0.13 -32.62
CA ILE A 803 21.49 0.23 -33.24
C ILE A 803 22.07 -1.03 -33.88
N MET A 804 21.97 -1.12 -35.22
CA MET A 804 22.41 -2.29 -36.00
C MET A 804 23.81 -2.77 -35.59
N LYS A 805 23.95 -4.10 -35.47
CA LYS A 805 25.19 -4.81 -35.05
C LYS A 805 25.62 -4.59 -33.60
N THR A 806 24.78 -4.00 -32.74
CA THR A 806 25.04 -3.83 -31.30
C THR A 806 23.80 -4.23 -30.48
N PRO A 807 23.91 -4.54 -29.17
CA PRO A 807 22.74 -4.84 -28.34
C PRO A 807 21.96 -3.59 -27.89
N PHE A 808 22.37 -2.39 -28.31
CA PHE A 808 21.86 -1.13 -27.79
C PHE A 808 20.67 -0.59 -28.61
N PHE A 809 19.94 0.33 -27.99
CA PHE A 809 18.79 1.02 -28.57
C PHE A 809 18.90 2.52 -28.31
N ILE A 810 18.27 3.33 -29.15
CA ILE A 810 18.03 4.76 -28.92
C ILE A 810 16.56 4.92 -28.55
N GLY A 811 16.31 5.62 -27.44
CA GLY A 811 15.00 5.86 -26.87
C GLY A 811 14.50 4.73 -25.94
N THR A 812 13.52 5.06 -25.10
CA THR A 812 12.95 4.16 -24.09
C THR A 812 11.91 3.20 -24.68
N GLY A 813 11.29 3.59 -25.82
CA GLY A 813 10.10 2.91 -26.33
C GLY A 813 8.92 2.96 -25.37
N LEU A 814 8.83 4.02 -24.57
CA LEU A 814 7.73 4.36 -23.66
C LEU A 814 7.20 5.75 -24.02
N LEU A 815 6.12 6.18 -23.38
CA LEU A 815 5.60 7.56 -23.51
C LEU A 815 6.45 8.58 -22.73
N SER A 816 7.77 8.57 -22.94
CA SER A 816 8.75 9.44 -22.26
C SER A 816 8.93 10.74 -23.03
N VAL A 817 8.48 11.87 -22.45
CA VAL A 817 8.68 13.20 -23.04
C VAL A 817 10.02 13.78 -22.57
N VAL A 818 10.77 14.36 -23.50
CA VAL A 818 12.08 14.98 -23.27
C VAL A 818 11.93 16.49 -23.37
N GLY A 819 12.60 17.24 -22.50
CA GLY A 819 12.65 18.70 -22.58
C GLY A 819 13.93 19.26 -21.96
N PRO A 820 14.11 20.59 -21.97
CA PRO A 820 15.27 21.26 -21.40
C PRO A 820 15.51 20.84 -19.95
N THR A 821 16.76 20.51 -19.59
CA THR A 821 17.10 20.27 -18.18
C THR A 821 17.17 21.58 -17.40
N PHE A 822 16.82 21.53 -16.13
CA PHE A 822 16.99 22.63 -15.18
C PHE A 822 18.39 22.66 -14.57
N ASP A 823 19.14 21.55 -14.64
CA ASP A 823 20.47 21.37 -14.06
C ASP A 823 21.50 22.39 -14.62
N ILE A 824 21.25 22.88 -15.83
CA ILE A 824 22.08 23.88 -16.54
C ILE A 824 21.98 25.27 -15.92
N LEU A 825 20.86 25.62 -15.29
CA LEU A 825 20.56 27.00 -14.91
C LEU A 825 21.48 27.53 -13.80
N PRO A 826 21.76 26.81 -12.69
CA PRO A 826 22.70 27.29 -11.68
C PRO A 826 24.10 27.53 -12.23
N ILE A 827 24.57 26.64 -13.11
CA ILE A 827 25.90 26.76 -13.74
C ILE A 827 25.94 27.99 -14.67
N VAL A 828 24.89 28.20 -15.46
CA VAL A 828 24.80 29.35 -16.38
C VAL A 828 24.66 30.68 -15.64
N PHE A 829 23.88 30.76 -14.57
CA PHE A 829 23.75 31.98 -13.76
C PHE A 829 25.08 32.36 -13.10
N ASN A 830 25.73 31.42 -12.43
CA ASN A 830 27.03 31.66 -11.78
C ASN A 830 28.13 31.98 -12.81
N TYR A 831 28.13 31.30 -13.97
CA TYR A 831 29.03 31.63 -15.08
C TYR A 831 28.79 33.04 -15.64
N ALA A 832 27.53 33.42 -15.87
CA ALA A 832 27.19 34.76 -16.35
C ALA A 832 27.65 35.83 -15.36
N ALA A 833 27.38 35.66 -14.06
CA ALA A 833 27.85 36.55 -13.00
C ALA A 833 29.39 36.70 -13.02
N LEU A 834 30.13 35.60 -13.16
CA LEU A 834 31.59 35.60 -13.33
C LEU A 834 32.04 36.36 -14.59
N ARG A 835 31.29 36.27 -15.70
CA ARG A 835 31.66 36.91 -16.97
C ARG A 835 31.37 38.41 -17.03
N TYR A 836 30.31 38.89 -16.38
CA TYR A 836 30.14 40.33 -16.14
C TYR A 836 31.18 40.86 -15.14
N LYS A 837 31.45 40.14 -14.04
CA LYS A 837 32.43 40.53 -13.02
C LYS A 837 33.87 40.60 -13.55
N SER A 838 34.23 39.74 -14.51
CA SER A 838 35.53 39.75 -15.20
C SER A 838 35.61 40.73 -16.37
N GLY A 839 34.53 41.46 -16.70
CA GLY A 839 34.50 42.43 -17.80
C GLY A 839 34.57 41.81 -19.20
N THR A 840 34.29 40.50 -19.33
CA THR A 840 34.27 39.81 -20.65
C THR A 840 32.91 39.91 -21.34
N CYS A 841 31.83 40.04 -20.57
CA CYS A 841 30.52 40.44 -21.08
C CYS A 841 30.36 41.97 -21.05
N PRO A 842 29.64 42.58 -22.01
CA PRO A 842 29.47 44.02 -22.07
C PRO A 842 28.61 44.56 -20.92
N VAL A 843 29.03 45.70 -20.38
CA VAL A 843 28.22 46.55 -19.50
C VAL A 843 27.94 47.83 -20.27
N LEU A 844 26.69 48.28 -20.28
CA LEU A 844 26.22 49.48 -20.99
C LEU A 844 26.66 50.76 -20.26
N ASP A 845 26.61 51.90 -20.94
CA ASP A 845 27.09 53.20 -20.43
C ASP A 845 26.37 53.68 -19.15
N ASP A 846 25.19 53.13 -18.85
CA ASP A 846 24.38 53.38 -17.66
C ASP A 846 24.69 52.42 -16.49
N GLY A 847 25.67 51.52 -16.66
CA GLY A 847 26.06 50.50 -15.69
C GLY A 847 25.25 49.21 -15.74
N THR A 848 24.31 49.06 -16.68
CA THR A 848 23.48 47.85 -16.80
C THR A 848 24.21 46.72 -17.55
N GLN A 849 23.88 45.47 -17.24
CA GLN A 849 24.41 44.31 -17.95
C GLN A 849 23.84 44.25 -19.37
N GLY A 850 24.71 44.36 -20.38
CA GLY A 850 24.33 44.29 -21.79
C GLY A 850 24.23 42.85 -22.32
N PRO A 851 23.61 42.64 -23.50
CA PRO A 851 23.44 41.31 -24.09
C PRO A 851 24.80 40.64 -24.38
N CYS A 852 24.99 39.41 -23.89
CA CYS A 852 26.28 38.69 -24.00
C CYS A 852 26.22 37.38 -24.83
N PRO A 853 26.04 37.45 -26.17
CA PRO A 853 25.82 36.27 -27.00
C PRO A 853 27.05 35.36 -27.13
N ASP A 854 28.27 35.91 -27.02
CA ASP A 854 29.51 35.13 -27.05
C ASP A 854 29.63 34.19 -25.83
N ALA A 855 29.12 34.59 -24.66
CA ALA A 855 29.11 33.73 -23.46
C ALA A 855 28.13 32.55 -23.59
N TRP A 856 26.95 32.76 -24.20
CA TRP A 856 26.07 31.64 -24.54
C TRP A 856 26.66 30.74 -25.64
N GLY A 857 27.35 31.32 -26.63
CA GLY A 857 28.14 30.58 -27.61
C GLY A 857 29.24 29.72 -26.98
N ALA A 858 29.86 30.20 -25.90
CA ALA A 858 30.81 29.45 -25.08
C ALA A 858 30.15 28.31 -24.28
N CYS A 859 28.95 28.53 -23.73
CA CYS A 859 28.14 27.46 -23.11
C CYS A 859 27.82 26.36 -24.13
N LEU A 860 27.29 26.72 -25.30
CA LEU A 860 26.92 25.77 -26.36
C LEU A 860 28.12 24.96 -26.86
N GLY A 861 29.25 25.60 -27.13
CA GLY A 861 30.46 24.90 -27.57
C GLY A 861 31.03 23.98 -26.48
N THR A 862 31.02 24.41 -25.22
CA THR A 862 31.45 23.55 -24.10
C THR A 862 30.49 22.38 -23.88
N MET A 863 29.18 22.58 -24.01
CA MET A 863 28.18 21.51 -23.96
C MET A 863 28.43 20.44 -25.03
N LEU A 864 28.73 20.84 -26.27
CA LEU A 864 29.07 19.93 -27.37
C LEU A 864 30.34 19.10 -27.10
N CYS A 865 31.28 19.60 -26.29
CA CYS A 865 32.45 18.86 -25.83
C CYS A 865 32.13 17.91 -24.67
N CYS A 866 31.29 18.31 -23.71
CA CYS A 866 31.04 17.55 -22.48
C CYS A 866 29.94 16.48 -22.60
N VAL A 867 28.96 16.64 -23.50
CA VAL A 867 27.81 15.73 -23.67
C VAL A 867 28.21 14.27 -23.99
N TRP A 868 29.40 14.07 -24.56
CA TRP A 868 29.97 12.74 -24.80
C TRP A 868 30.11 11.88 -23.54
N ILE A 869 30.17 12.50 -22.35
CA ILE A 869 30.19 11.76 -21.08
C ILE A 869 28.83 11.14 -20.77
N GLN A 870 27.72 11.87 -20.97
CA GLN A 870 26.36 11.29 -20.83
C GLN A 870 26.15 10.15 -21.83
N ILE A 871 26.57 10.35 -23.08
CA ILE A 871 26.53 9.33 -24.13
C ILE A 871 27.38 8.10 -23.75
N ALA A 872 28.58 8.28 -23.23
CA ALA A 872 29.44 7.19 -22.77
C ALA A 872 28.84 6.43 -21.57
N LEU A 873 28.24 7.15 -20.61
CA LEU A 873 27.56 6.57 -19.46
C LEU A 873 26.31 5.77 -19.83
N ALA A 874 25.65 6.09 -20.95
CA ALA A 874 24.53 5.29 -21.45
C ALA A 874 24.90 3.82 -21.75
N PHE A 875 26.16 3.57 -22.15
CA PHE A 875 26.67 2.23 -22.40
C PHE A 875 27.13 1.50 -21.13
N VAL A 876 27.22 2.20 -19.99
CA VAL A 876 27.51 1.59 -18.68
C VAL A 876 26.28 0.85 -18.15
N PRO A 877 26.42 -0.37 -17.58
CA PRO A 877 25.27 -1.10 -17.03
C PRO A 877 24.57 -0.30 -15.91
N PRO A 878 23.22 -0.20 -15.89
CA PRO A 878 22.50 0.54 -14.84
C PRO A 878 22.76 0.04 -13.41
N LYS A 879 23.08 -1.25 -13.22
CA LYS A 879 23.54 -1.80 -11.92
C LYS A 879 24.82 -1.11 -11.40
N MET A 880 25.69 -0.60 -12.28
CA MET A 880 26.90 0.14 -11.90
C MET A 880 26.63 1.64 -11.69
N LEU A 881 25.81 2.27 -12.54
CA LEU A 881 25.39 3.66 -12.34
C LEU A 881 24.72 3.86 -10.96
N ASN A 882 23.75 3.00 -10.62
CA ASN A 882 23.07 2.98 -9.32
C ASN A 882 24.00 2.66 -8.12
N LYS A 883 25.21 2.13 -8.36
CA LYS A 883 26.22 1.86 -7.31
C LYS A 883 27.06 3.09 -7.01
N VAL A 884 27.39 3.90 -8.03
CA VAL A 884 28.12 5.16 -7.91
C VAL A 884 27.19 6.27 -7.42
N PHE A 885 26.02 6.37 -8.04
CA PHE A 885 24.95 7.32 -7.74
C PHE A 885 23.71 6.58 -7.20
N PRO A 886 23.71 6.10 -5.95
CA PRO A 886 22.51 5.55 -5.34
C PRO A 886 21.42 6.61 -5.20
N LYS A 887 20.16 6.18 -5.07
CA LYS A 887 18.95 7.03 -4.88
C LYS A 887 19.12 8.16 -3.84
N LEU A 888 19.93 7.91 -2.80
CA LEU A 888 20.36 8.89 -1.81
C LEU A 888 20.93 10.17 -2.43
N ILE A 889 21.83 10.03 -3.41
CA ILE A 889 22.54 11.13 -4.07
C ILE A 889 21.65 11.76 -5.15
N THR A 890 20.95 10.95 -5.94
CA THR A 890 19.99 11.42 -6.95
C THR A 890 18.86 12.23 -6.32
N GLY A 891 18.38 11.81 -5.15
CA GLY A 891 17.36 12.53 -4.39
C GLY A 891 17.87 13.84 -3.79
N SER A 892 19.09 13.88 -3.23
CA SER A 892 19.67 15.13 -2.74
C SER A 892 19.98 16.12 -3.86
N LEU A 893 20.45 15.63 -5.01
CA LEU A 893 20.70 16.40 -6.23
C LEU A 893 19.43 17.16 -6.66
N LEU A 894 18.35 16.43 -6.94
CA LEU A 894 17.06 16.99 -7.37
C LEU A 894 16.47 17.96 -6.34
N THR A 895 16.61 17.64 -5.04
CA THR A 895 16.12 18.51 -3.96
C THR A 895 16.85 19.85 -3.96
N LEU A 896 18.19 19.86 -4.08
CA LEU A 896 18.99 21.09 -4.10
C LEU A 896 18.76 21.94 -5.34
N ILE A 897 18.62 21.31 -6.53
CA ILE A 897 18.26 22.01 -7.78
C ILE A 897 16.93 22.74 -7.60
N GLY A 898 15.89 22.05 -7.12
CA GLY A 898 14.58 22.67 -6.89
C GLY A 898 14.65 23.84 -5.90
N VAL A 899 15.32 23.67 -4.75
CA VAL A 899 15.42 24.73 -3.72
C VAL A 899 16.18 25.96 -4.22
N TYR A 900 17.32 25.79 -4.93
CA TYR A 900 18.06 26.92 -5.50
C TYR A 900 17.22 27.67 -6.55
N LEU A 901 16.51 26.95 -7.41
CA LEU A 901 15.71 27.58 -8.47
C LEU A 901 14.46 28.30 -7.94
N VAL A 902 13.86 27.83 -6.84
CA VAL A 902 12.76 28.56 -6.16
C VAL A 902 13.20 29.98 -5.78
N GLY A 903 14.46 30.20 -5.39
CA GLY A 903 15.00 31.55 -5.14
C GLY A 903 14.93 32.47 -6.36
N ASN A 904 15.35 31.96 -7.53
CA ASN A 904 15.25 32.69 -8.80
C ASN A 904 13.78 32.95 -9.22
N GLY A 905 12.90 31.96 -9.05
CA GLY A 905 11.47 32.13 -9.30
C GLY A 905 10.83 33.20 -8.40
N LEU A 906 11.25 33.30 -7.14
CA LEU A 906 10.79 34.31 -6.19
C LEU A 906 11.25 35.72 -6.57
N GLN A 907 12.50 35.88 -7.03
CA GLN A 907 13.00 37.16 -7.54
C GLN A 907 12.18 37.67 -8.73
N ASN A 908 11.87 36.78 -9.68
CA ASN A 908 10.99 37.09 -10.81
C ASN A 908 9.57 37.42 -10.36
N TRP A 909 9.00 36.68 -9.41
CA TRP A 909 7.68 36.99 -8.83
C TRP A 909 7.66 38.42 -8.26
N GLY A 910 8.71 38.80 -7.52
CA GLY A 910 8.90 40.15 -6.98
C GLY A 910 9.00 41.26 -8.04
N GLY A 911 9.34 40.95 -9.29
CA GLY A 911 9.29 41.89 -10.42
C GLY A 911 10.31 41.61 -11.53
N SER A 912 11.51 41.16 -11.14
CA SER A 912 12.64 40.69 -11.97
C SER A 912 13.83 40.42 -11.02
N SER A 913 14.79 39.59 -11.42
CA SER A 913 16.10 39.50 -10.76
C SER A 913 16.85 40.84 -10.79
N ASN A 914 16.83 41.53 -11.93
CA ASN A 914 17.71 42.68 -12.19
C ASN A 914 17.35 43.93 -11.35
N CYS A 915 16.08 44.05 -10.93
CA CYS A 915 15.60 45.13 -10.06
C CYS A 915 15.61 44.79 -8.56
N HIS A 916 16.05 43.59 -8.16
CA HIS A 916 16.12 43.20 -6.75
C HIS A 916 17.30 43.91 -6.06
N GLY A 917 17.01 45.03 -5.39
CA GLY A 917 18.05 45.90 -4.81
C GLY A 917 18.80 46.74 -5.84
N GLY A 918 18.27 46.88 -7.06
CA GLY A 918 18.86 47.66 -8.13
C GLY A 918 18.70 49.17 -7.96
N GLU A 919 19.69 49.92 -8.45
CA GLU A 919 19.64 51.38 -8.59
C GLU A 919 19.66 51.78 -10.08
N GLY A 920 19.41 53.06 -10.40
CA GLY A 920 19.45 53.55 -11.79
C GLY A 920 18.35 52.96 -12.67
N PHE A 921 18.73 52.39 -13.82
CA PHE A 921 17.80 51.84 -14.84
C PHE A 921 16.94 50.68 -14.31
N TYR A 922 17.43 49.93 -13.31
CA TYR A 922 16.70 48.84 -12.64
C TYR A 922 16.11 49.24 -11.28
N ALA A 923 15.99 50.54 -10.97
CA ALA A 923 15.34 51.01 -9.74
C ALA A 923 13.83 50.69 -9.68
N LEU A 924 13.22 50.36 -10.83
CA LEU A 924 11.87 49.85 -10.96
C LEU A 924 11.91 48.56 -11.80
N CYS A 925 10.91 47.70 -11.63
CA CYS A 925 10.81 46.38 -12.24
C CYS A 925 9.87 46.35 -13.45
N PRO A 926 10.19 45.56 -14.51
CA PRO A 926 11.49 44.93 -14.74
C PRO A 926 12.63 45.93 -14.96
N ASP A 927 12.29 47.13 -15.45
CA ASP A 927 13.15 48.29 -15.66
C ASP A 927 12.30 49.58 -15.60
N ILE A 928 12.93 50.76 -15.65
CA ILE A 928 12.23 52.07 -15.64
C ILE A 928 11.43 52.39 -16.92
N THR A 929 11.62 51.65 -18.02
CA THR A 929 10.97 51.89 -19.32
C THR A 929 9.72 51.03 -19.53
N ALA A 930 9.49 50.04 -18.66
CA ALA A 930 8.31 49.17 -18.68
C ALA A 930 6.98 49.94 -18.60
N PRO A 931 5.87 49.40 -19.13
CA PRO A 931 4.59 50.13 -19.24
C PRO A 931 3.92 50.46 -17.90
N GLN A 932 4.28 49.78 -16.80
CA GLN A 932 3.87 50.05 -15.42
C GLN A 932 5.03 49.73 -14.46
N PRO A 933 6.06 50.59 -14.37
CA PRO A 933 7.29 50.28 -13.66
C PRO A 933 7.07 50.49 -12.14
N LEU A 934 7.40 49.48 -11.33
CA LEU A 934 7.13 49.46 -9.89
C LEU A 934 8.33 48.96 -9.09
N VAL A 935 8.45 49.36 -7.82
CA VAL A 935 9.48 48.85 -6.92
C VAL A 935 9.37 47.33 -6.73
N TRP A 936 10.52 46.66 -6.56
CA TRP A 936 10.56 45.22 -6.32
C TRP A 936 9.73 44.83 -5.10
N GLY A 937 8.95 43.75 -5.21
CA GLY A 937 8.06 43.28 -4.16
C GLY A 937 6.78 44.10 -3.97
N HIS A 938 6.46 45.05 -4.86
CA HIS A 938 5.23 45.83 -4.77
C HIS A 938 3.97 44.90 -4.81
N PRO A 939 2.92 45.13 -4.00
CA PRO A 939 1.76 44.23 -3.91
C PRO A 939 1.05 43.93 -5.23
N LYS A 940 1.10 44.82 -6.23
CA LYS A 940 0.56 44.56 -7.58
C LYS A 940 1.37 43.49 -8.33
N LEU A 941 2.70 43.51 -8.24
CA LEU A 941 3.60 42.53 -8.85
C LEU A 941 3.43 41.17 -8.18
N ILE A 942 3.41 41.14 -6.84
CA ILE A 942 3.11 39.94 -6.07
C ILE A 942 1.71 39.40 -6.44
N GLY A 943 0.71 40.28 -6.58
CA GLY A 943 -0.65 39.93 -7.00
C GLY A 943 -0.74 39.28 -8.38
N LEU A 944 0.07 39.73 -9.35
CA LEU A 944 0.13 39.10 -10.68
C LEU A 944 0.63 37.65 -10.59
N GLY A 945 1.77 37.41 -9.95
CA GLY A 945 2.28 36.04 -9.77
C GLY A 945 1.40 35.18 -8.87
N PHE A 946 0.75 35.78 -7.86
CA PHE A 946 -0.22 35.08 -7.00
C PHE A 946 -1.47 34.68 -7.79
N SER A 947 -1.92 35.49 -8.76
CA SER A 947 -3.05 35.12 -9.61
C SER A 947 -2.76 33.88 -10.45
N VAL A 948 -1.53 33.72 -10.94
CA VAL A 948 -1.07 32.50 -11.62
C VAL A 948 -1.08 31.33 -10.63
N PHE A 949 -0.39 31.46 -9.50
CA PHE A 949 -0.23 30.40 -8.51
C PHE A 949 -1.57 29.90 -7.93
N ALA A 950 -2.47 30.83 -7.58
CA ALA A 950 -3.81 30.53 -7.10
C ALA A 950 -4.68 29.88 -8.17
N THR A 951 -4.55 30.29 -9.44
CA THR A 951 -5.27 29.63 -10.56
C THR A 951 -4.77 28.21 -10.77
N ILE A 952 -3.46 27.94 -10.68
CA ILE A 952 -2.91 26.57 -10.75
C ILE A 952 -3.55 25.70 -9.67
N ILE A 953 -3.56 26.15 -8.41
CA ILE A 953 -4.18 25.44 -7.28
C ILE A 953 -5.68 25.19 -7.52
N LEU A 954 -6.42 26.20 -7.98
CA LEU A 954 -7.85 26.10 -8.22
C LEU A 954 -8.16 25.09 -9.35
N VAL A 955 -7.41 25.15 -10.45
CA VAL A 955 -7.55 24.20 -11.57
C VAL A 955 -7.16 22.78 -11.15
N GLU A 956 -6.16 22.61 -10.29
CA GLU A 956 -5.80 21.29 -9.76
C GLU A 956 -6.92 20.72 -8.88
N ALA A 957 -7.50 21.54 -8.00
CA ALA A 957 -8.58 21.14 -7.11
C ALA A 957 -9.85 20.72 -7.88
N ILE A 958 -10.36 21.58 -8.77
CA ILE A 958 -11.72 21.42 -9.36
C ILE A 958 -11.73 21.14 -10.88
N GLY A 959 -10.56 21.13 -11.53
CA GLY A 959 -10.47 20.94 -12.98
C GLY A 959 -10.85 19.54 -13.46
N ALA A 960 -11.22 19.46 -14.73
CA ALA A 960 -11.38 18.21 -15.45
C ALA A 960 -10.02 17.47 -15.64
N PRO A 961 -9.98 16.17 -15.98
CA PRO A 961 -8.72 15.45 -16.21
C PRO A 961 -7.78 16.15 -17.22
N LEU A 962 -8.33 16.72 -18.30
CA LEU A 962 -7.58 17.51 -19.29
C LEU A 962 -7.05 18.84 -18.70
N MET A 963 -7.82 19.47 -17.83
CA MET A 963 -7.46 20.76 -17.22
C MET A 963 -6.40 20.61 -16.12
N ARG A 964 -6.50 19.58 -15.27
CA ARG A 964 -5.51 19.30 -14.20
C ARG A 964 -4.11 19.13 -14.77
N SER A 965 -3.95 18.27 -15.78
CA SER A 965 -2.68 18.14 -16.50
C SER A 965 -2.18 19.43 -17.17
N ALA A 966 -3.06 20.40 -17.43
CA ALA A 966 -2.75 21.67 -18.05
C ALA A 966 -2.82 22.85 -17.05
N SER A 967 -2.84 22.58 -15.74
CA SER A 967 -3.09 23.59 -14.69
C SER A 967 -2.07 24.73 -14.74
N VAL A 968 -0.79 24.41 -15.00
CA VAL A 968 0.31 25.36 -15.18
C VAL A 968 0.05 26.35 -16.33
N ILE A 969 -0.31 25.87 -17.53
CA ILE A 969 -0.54 26.74 -18.69
C ILE A 969 -1.86 27.51 -18.60
N ILE A 970 -2.89 26.94 -17.96
CA ILE A 970 -4.15 27.66 -17.67
C ILE A 970 -3.89 28.78 -16.65
N GLY A 971 -3.14 28.51 -15.59
CA GLY A 971 -2.74 29.51 -14.60
C GLY A 971 -1.92 30.65 -15.22
N LEU A 972 -0.97 30.30 -16.09
CA LEU A 972 -0.21 31.29 -16.86
C LEU A 972 -1.14 32.13 -17.76
N ALA A 973 -2.03 31.51 -18.53
CA ALA A 973 -2.96 32.22 -19.41
C ALA A 973 -3.88 33.20 -18.65
N VAL A 974 -4.37 32.82 -17.46
CA VAL A 974 -5.15 33.72 -16.59
C VAL A 974 -4.30 34.88 -16.08
N GLY A 975 -3.08 34.63 -15.61
CA GLY A 975 -2.17 35.71 -15.20
C GLY A 975 -1.79 36.66 -16.34
N CYS A 976 -1.62 36.13 -17.56
CA CYS A 976 -1.40 36.92 -18.77
C CYS A 976 -2.63 37.79 -19.10
N ALA A 977 -3.84 37.24 -19.00
CA ALA A 977 -5.08 37.99 -19.22
C ALA A 977 -5.27 39.12 -18.19
N ILE A 978 -4.98 38.87 -16.90
CA ILE A 978 -5.02 39.88 -15.84
C ILE A 978 -3.95 40.95 -16.09
N SER A 979 -2.72 40.55 -16.46
CA SER A 979 -1.63 41.46 -16.85
C SER A 979 -2.02 42.37 -18.02
N GLY A 980 -2.63 41.81 -19.07
CA GLY A 980 -3.12 42.57 -20.22
C GLY A 980 -4.23 43.57 -19.84
N ALA A 981 -5.21 43.12 -19.04
CA ALA A 981 -6.29 43.98 -18.54
C ALA A 981 -5.81 45.10 -17.61
N THR A 982 -4.67 44.90 -16.92
CA THR A 982 -4.07 45.88 -15.99
C THR A 982 -2.93 46.71 -16.61
N GLY A 983 -2.62 46.52 -17.90
CA GLY A 983 -1.65 47.33 -18.64
C GLY A 983 -0.18 46.96 -18.44
N TYR A 984 0.14 45.80 -17.88
CA TYR A 984 1.52 45.32 -17.71
C TYR A 984 2.07 44.61 -18.96
N TRP A 985 1.24 44.41 -20.00
CA TRP A 985 1.59 43.69 -21.22
C TRP A 985 1.57 44.62 -22.44
N SER A 986 2.64 44.65 -23.24
CA SER A 986 2.65 45.35 -24.54
C SER A 986 2.42 44.37 -25.70
N THR A 987 1.50 44.70 -26.60
CA THR A 987 1.20 43.86 -27.78
C THR A 987 2.18 44.08 -28.94
N GLU A 988 3.08 45.06 -28.83
CA GLU A 988 4.02 45.48 -29.87
C GLU A 988 5.04 44.39 -30.23
N GLN A 989 5.64 43.73 -29.23
CA GLN A 989 6.54 42.59 -29.48
C GLN A 989 5.81 41.44 -30.19
N LEU A 990 4.55 41.20 -29.82
CA LEU A 990 3.71 40.17 -30.42
C LEU A 990 3.31 40.51 -31.86
N THR A 991 3.09 41.78 -32.21
CA THR A 991 2.81 42.18 -33.60
C THR A 991 4.06 42.13 -34.47
N GLN A 992 5.21 42.58 -33.96
CA GLN A 992 6.50 42.62 -34.66
C GLN A 992 7.14 41.24 -34.89
N ALA A 993 6.90 40.25 -34.02
CA ALA A 993 7.48 38.91 -34.16
C ALA A 993 7.14 38.23 -35.51
N PRO A 994 8.02 37.40 -36.10
CA PRO A 994 7.76 36.76 -37.39
C PRO A 994 6.59 35.76 -37.31
N GLY A 995 6.00 35.44 -38.47
CA GLY A 995 4.92 34.44 -38.56
C GLY A 995 5.39 33.01 -38.32
N GLY A 996 6.66 32.72 -38.62
CA GLY A 996 7.31 31.45 -38.32
C GLY A 996 8.83 31.60 -38.19
N THR A 997 9.47 30.63 -37.54
CA THR A 997 10.93 30.56 -37.34
C THR A 997 11.41 29.11 -37.42
N PHE A 998 12.71 28.93 -37.59
CA PHE A 998 13.38 27.64 -37.71
C PHE A 998 14.67 27.64 -36.90
N LEU A 999 15.27 26.47 -36.72
CA LEU A 999 16.63 26.36 -36.16
C LEU A 999 17.60 27.17 -37.04
N TRP A 1000 18.60 27.80 -36.41
CA TRP A 1000 19.65 28.60 -37.04
C TRP A 1000 19.21 29.91 -37.73
N VAL A 1001 17.98 30.40 -37.48
CA VAL A 1001 17.61 31.79 -37.84
C VAL A 1001 18.51 32.80 -37.14
N HIS A 1002 18.90 32.52 -35.89
CA HIS A 1002 20.02 33.18 -35.22
C HIS A 1002 21.10 32.14 -34.89
N THR A 1003 22.37 32.55 -34.91
CA THR A 1003 23.51 31.67 -34.62
C THR A 1003 24.45 32.33 -33.63
N PHE A 1004 25.06 31.52 -32.77
CA PHE A 1004 26.04 31.98 -31.77
C PHE A 1004 27.43 31.48 -32.15
N LYS A 1005 28.45 32.25 -31.78
CA LYS A 1005 29.85 31.91 -31.99
C LYS A 1005 30.25 30.79 -31.04
N LEU A 1006 30.38 29.57 -31.56
CA LEU A 1006 30.80 28.42 -30.76
C LEU A 1006 32.25 28.58 -30.29
N SER A 1007 32.45 28.54 -28.98
CA SER A 1007 33.76 28.48 -28.33
C SER A 1007 33.70 27.53 -27.13
N VAL A 1008 34.86 27.13 -26.60
CA VAL A 1008 34.94 26.28 -25.41
C VAL A 1008 35.61 27.09 -24.30
N ASP A 1009 35.00 27.14 -23.13
CA ASP A 1009 35.54 27.86 -21.98
C ASP A 1009 35.97 26.89 -20.89
N GLY A 1010 37.24 26.99 -20.46
CA GLY A 1010 37.83 26.11 -19.45
C GLY A 1010 37.05 26.11 -18.12
N ALA A 1011 36.45 27.24 -17.74
CA ALA A 1011 35.67 27.35 -16.51
C ALA A 1011 34.38 26.52 -16.56
N LEU A 1012 33.80 26.31 -17.74
CA LEU A 1012 32.57 25.53 -17.89
C LEU A 1012 32.81 24.02 -18.00
N VAL A 1013 34.01 23.58 -18.40
CA VAL A 1013 34.29 22.16 -18.69
C VAL A 1013 34.00 21.29 -17.46
N LEU A 1014 34.58 21.60 -16.29
CA LEU A 1014 34.43 20.76 -15.09
C LEU A 1014 32.98 20.71 -14.57
N PRO A 1015 32.25 21.84 -14.37
CA PRO A 1015 30.83 21.82 -14.01
C PRO A 1015 29.97 21.05 -15.01
N MET A 1016 30.13 21.26 -16.32
CA MET A 1016 29.31 20.61 -17.34
C MET A 1016 29.57 19.09 -17.43
N ILE A 1017 30.82 18.65 -17.24
CA ILE A 1017 31.17 17.22 -17.12
C ILE A 1017 30.39 16.55 -15.98
N ILE A 1018 30.34 17.21 -14.82
CA ILE A 1018 29.65 16.66 -13.64
C ILE A 1018 28.13 16.73 -13.83
N MET A 1019 27.61 17.82 -14.37
CA MET A 1019 26.20 17.97 -14.73
C MET A 1019 25.73 16.84 -15.65
N PHE A 1020 26.41 16.62 -16.78
CA PHE A 1020 26.05 15.54 -17.72
C PHE A 1020 26.18 14.14 -17.10
N ALA A 1021 27.12 13.93 -16.17
CA ALA A 1021 27.22 12.67 -15.43
C ALA A 1021 26.07 12.47 -14.42
N CYS A 1022 25.63 13.53 -13.74
CA CYS A 1022 24.45 13.51 -12.87
C CYS A 1022 23.15 13.34 -13.66
N GLN A 1023 23.04 14.01 -14.81
CA GLN A 1023 21.90 13.96 -15.73
C GLN A 1023 21.68 12.56 -16.31
N ALA A 1024 22.76 11.79 -16.55
CA ALA A 1024 22.69 10.38 -16.93
C ALA A 1024 22.03 9.47 -15.87
N VAL A 1025 21.86 9.94 -14.63
CA VAL A 1025 21.22 9.20 -13.54
C VAL A 1025 19.88 9.82 -13.13
N SER A 1026 19.70 11.14 -13.28
CA SER A 1026 18.45 11.83 -12.91
C SER A 1026 17.25 11.37 -13.74
N CYS A 1027 17.45 10.89 -14.97
CA CYS A 1027 16.38 10.34 -15.81
C CYS A 1027 15.92 8.91 -15.43
N ILE A 1028 16.71 8.16 -14.65
CA ILE A 1028 16.40 6.75 -14.34
C ILE A 1028 15.10 6.57 -13.52
N PRO A 1029 14.83 7.37 -12.46
CA PRO A 1029 13.54 7.32 -11.76
C PRO A 1029 12.34 7.63 -12.66
N ASP A 1030 12.49 8.55 -13.61
CA ASP A 1030 11.40 8.96 -14.50
C ASP A 1030 11.07 7.86 -15.52
N ILE A 1031 12.09 7.22 -16.11
CA ILE A 1031 11.93 6.05 -17.00
C ILE A 1031 11.29 4.88 -16.24
N LEU A 1032 11.69 4.65 -14.99
CA LEU A 1032 11.08 3.64 -14.12
C LEU A 1032 9.60 3.94 -13.84
N ALA A 1033 9.27 5.18 -13.48
CA ALA A 1033 7.90 5.61 -13.24
C ALA A 1033 7.04 5.49 -14.52
N THR A 1034 7.54 5.93 -15.68
CA THR A 1034 6.82 5.74 -16.95
C THR A 1034 6.61 4.25 -17.25
N ALA A 1035 7.58 3.38 -16.96
CA ALA A 1035 7.44 1.94 -17.19
C ALA A 1035 6.38 1.28 -16.28
N GLU A 1036 6.39 1.60 -14.98
CA GLU A 1036 5.40 1.13 -14.01
C GLU A 1036 3.98 1.59 -14.40
N LEU A 1037 3.82 2.87 -14.74
CA LEU A 1037 2.55 3.45 -15.19
C LEU A 1037 2.08 2.91 -16.55
N SER A 1038 3.00 2.46 -17.41
CA SER A 1038 2.69 1.84 -18.70
C SER A 1038 2.35 0.34 -18.59
N GLY A 1039 2.37 -0.24 -17.37
CA GLY A 1039 2.17 -1.68 -17.16
C GLY A 1039 3.30 -2.57 -17.70
N VAL A 1040 4.51 -2.03 -17.84
CA VAL A 1040 5.67 -2.71 -18.43
C VAL A 1040 6.54 -3.32 -17.33
N GLY A 1041 7.21 -4.45 -17.62
CA GLY A 1041 8.16 -5.06 -16.70
C GLY A 1041 9.27 -4.08 -16.28
N ILE A 1042 9.41 -3.89 -14.96
CA ILE A 1042 10.40 -3.00 -14.33
C ILE A 1042 11.70 -3.71 -13.89
N GLU A 1043 11.87 -4.98 -14.28
CA GLU A 1043 13.04 -5.80 -13.98
C GLU A 1043 13.55 -6.53 -15.24
N GLY A 1044 14.73 -7.14 -15.15
CA GLY A 1044 15.33 -7.92 -16.24
C GLY A 1044 16.11 -7.10 -17.27
N THR A 1045 16.59 -7.77 -18.31
CA THR A 1045 17.48 -7.20 -19.34
C THR A 1045 16.77 -6.18 -20.23
N GLU A 1046 15.50 -6.38 -20.54
CA GLU A 1046 14.74 -5.45 -21.39
C GLU A 1046 14.56 -4.08 -20.72
N PHE A 1047 14.22 -4.04 -19.43
CA PHE A 1047 14.09 -2.80 -18.69
C PHE A 1047 15.43 -2.04 -18.59
N ASN A 1048 16.53 -2.76 -18.34
CA ASN A 1048 17.87 -2.17 -18.38
C ASN A 1048 18.20 -1.59 -19.77
N SER A 1049 17.81 -2.26 -20.86
CA SER A 1049 17.93 -1.75 -22.23
C SER A 1049 17.14 -0.47 -22.46
N ARG A 1050 15.96 -0.31 -21.84
CA ARG A 1050 15.14 0.92 -21.92
C ARG A 1050 15.77 2.07 -21.16
N ILE A 1051 16.36 1.81 -19.98
CA ILE A 1051 17.14 2.81 -19.25
C ILE A 1051 18.33 3.28 -20.10
N GLN A 1052 19.15 2.35 -20.61
CA GLN A 1052 20.32 2.70 -21.42
C GLN A 1052 19.95 3.47 -22.70
N GLY A 1053 18.88 3.05 -23.39
CA GLY A 1053 18.38 3.75 -24.57
C GLY A 1053 17.81 5.13 -24.27
N GLY A 1054 17.20 5.32 -23.11
CA GLY A 1054 16.75 6.62 -22.62
C GLY A 1054 17.91 7.57 -22.30
N ILE A 1055 18.93 7.11 -21.56
CA ILE A 1055 20.14 7.92 -21.27
C ILE A 1055 20.85 8.31 -22.56
N LEU A 1056 20.98 7.36 -23.51
CA LEU A 1056 21.63 7.61 -24.80
C LEU A 1056 20.90 8.68 -25.61
N CYS A 1057 19.57 8.63 -25.63
CA CYS A 1057 18.76 9.55 -26.40
C CYS A 1057 18.57 10.91 -25.70
N ASP A 1058 18.60 10.99 -24.37
CA ASP A 1058 18.75 12.26 -23.63
C ASP A 1058 20.09 12.95 -23.99
N GLY A 1059 21.19 12.18 -24.07
CA GLY A 1059 22.50 12.68 -24.50
C GLY A 1059 22.54 13.10 -25.98
N LEU A 1060 21.97 12.32 -26.88
CA LEU A 1060 21.85 12.69 -28.30
C LEU A 1060 20.91 13.89 -28.49
N GLY A 1061 19.82 13.97 -27.73
CA GLY A 1061 18.90 15.11 -27.72
C GLY A 1061 19.59 16.39 -27.21
N SER A 1062 20.44 16.28 -26.18
CA SER A 1062 21.29 17.37 -25.70
C SER A 1062 22.27 17.84 -26.76
N PHE A 1063 22.93 16.91 -27.48
CA PHE A 1063 23.84 17.22 -28.58
C PHE A 1063 23.11 17.92 -29.75
N PHE A 1064 21.96 17.40 -30.19
CA PHE A 1064 21.17 18.02 -31.26
C PHE A 1064 20.58 19.38 -30.84
N SER A 1065 20.18 19.55 -29.57
CA SER A 1065 19.71 20.83 -29.06
C SER A 1065 20.83 21.87 -29.03
N ALA A 1066 22.01 21.51 -28.52
CA ALA A 1066 23.18 22.39 -28.52
C ALA A 1066 23.61 22.80 -29.94
N LEU A 1067 23.60 21.87 -30.91
CA LEU A 1067 23.78 22.21 -32.33
C LEU A 1067 22.69 23.16 -32.83
N GLY A 1068 21.43 22.94 -32.43
CA GLY A 1068 20.29 23.82 -32.69
C GLY A 1068 20.24 25.09 -31.83
N THR A 1069 21.33 25.47 -31.15
CA THR A 1069 21.49 26.65 -30.28
C THR A 1069 20.67 26.66 -28.98
N GLY A 1070 20.03 25.55 -28.63
CA GLY A 1070 19.19 25.39 -27.44
C GLY A 1070 19.89 24.74 -26.23
N PRO A 1071 19.22 24.72 -25.07
CA PRO A 1071 19.73 24.13 -23.82
C PRO A 1071 19.84 22.59 -23.88
N PRO A 1072 20.58 21.94 -22.94
CA PRO A 1072 20.66 20.49 -22.87
C PRO A 1072 19.32 19.87 -22.45
N MET A 1073 19.11 18.60 -22.78
CA MET A 1073 17.81 17.92 -22.80
C MET A 1073 17.80 16.66 -21.94
N VAL A 1074 16.73 16.45 -21.18
CA VAL A 1074 16.54 15.27 -20.31
C VAL A 1074 15.09 14.80 -20.37
N SER A 1075 14.85 13.51 -20.15
CA SER A 1075 13.50 12.99 -19.88
C SER A 1075 12.91 13.67 -18.65
N GLN A 1076 11.65 14.07 -18.71
CA GLN A 1076 11.00 14.87 -17.67
C GLN A 1076 9.76 14.17 -17.09
N ALA A 1077 9.65 14.10 -15.76
CA ALA A 1077 8.56 13.45 -15.01
C ALA A 1077 7.12 13.95 -15.26
N GLY A 1078 6.93 15.14 -15.85
CA GLY A 1078 5.61 15.80 -15.93
C GLY A 1078 4.56 15.00 -16.71
N ASN A 1079 5.01 14.25 -17.73
CA ASN A 1079 4.18 13.31 -18.50
C ASN A 1079 3.52 12.21 -17.64
N ASN A 1080 4.18 11.76 -16.56
CA ASN A 1080 3.73 10.63 -15.76
C ASN A 1080 2.41 10.93 -15.04
N GLY A 1081 2.19 12.18 -14.61
CA GLY A 1081 0.90 12.62 -14.05
C GLY A 1081 -0.24 12.54 -15.06
N VAL A 1082 0.03 12.85 -16.32
CA VAL A 1082 -0.96 12.75 -17.42
C VAL A 1082 -1.33 11.31 -17.69
N ILE A 1083 -0.37 10.38 -17.69
CA ILE A 1083 -0.61 8.94 -17.89
C ILE A 1083 -1.53 8.40 -16.77
N VAL A 1084 -1.28 8.78 -15.51
CA VAL A 1084 -2.13 8.41 -14.36
C VAL A 1084 -3.56 8.92 -14.52
N LEU A 1085 -3.74 10.18 -14.91
CA LEU A 1085 -5.06 10.82 -14.98
C LEU A 1085 -5.88 10.41 -16.22
N THR A 1086 -5.24 10.05 -17.32
CA THR A 1086 -5.90 9.73 -18.59
C THR A 1086 -6.04 8.23 -18.86
N GLY A 1087 -5.27 7.40 -18.15
CA GLY A 1087 -5.15 5.97 -18.41
C GLY A 1087 -4.41 5.63 -19.71
N CYS A 1088 -3.79 6.60 -20.40
CA CYS A 1088 -3.17 6.37 -21.70
C CYS A 1088 -1.65 6.40 -21.66
N ALA A 1089 -1.02 5.25 -21.93
CA ALA A 1089 0.42 5.09 -22.09
C ALA A 1089 0.84 4.88 -23.56
N SER A 1090 -0.07 5.07 -24.52
CA SER A 1090 0.17 4.76 -25.94
C SER A 1090 1.24 5.64 -26.57
N ARG A 1091 2.20 5.01 -27.26
CA ARG A 1091 3.29 5.71 -27.98
C ARG A 1091 2.77 6.65 -29.07
N ARG A 1092 1.57 6.40 -29.60
CA ARG A 1092 0.92 7.26 -30.60
C ARG A 1092 0.65 8.68 -30.06
N ALA A 1093 0.25 8.79 -28.79
CA ALA A 1093 0.06 10.09 -28.13
C ALA A 1093 1.40 10.84 -27.98
N GLY A 1094 2.51 10.14 -27.77
CA GLY A 1094 3.85 10.73 -27.69
C GLY A 1094 4.35 11.29 -29.02
N TRP A 1095 4.08 10.61 -30.14
CA TRP A 1095 4.36 11.14 -31.47
C TRP A 1095 3.46 12.34 -31.83
N ALA A 1096 2.19 12.32 -31.42
CA ALA A 1096 1.31 13.49 -31.56
C ALA A 1096 1.83 14.68 -30.74
N ALA A 1097 2.26 14.46 -29.48
CA ALA A 1097 2.87 15.47 -28.63
C ALA A 1097 4.13 16.08 -29.28
N SER A 1098 5.05 15.24 -29.78
CA SER A 1098 6.22 15.68 -30.55
C SER A 1098 5.85 16.57 -31.75
N GLY A 1099 4.83 16.19 -32.51
CA GLY A 1099 4.30 16.99 -33.62
C GLY A 1099 3.77 18.37 -33.19
N PHE A 1100 2.98 18.43 -32.11
CA PHE A 1100 2.51 19.70 -31.55
C PHE A 1100 3.65 20.58 -31.02
N LEU A 1101 4.67 19.99 -30.38
CA LEU A 1101 5.83 20.72 -29.88
C LEU A 1101 6.66 21.34 -31.01
N ILE A 1102 6.90 20.60 -32.10
CA ILE A 1102 7.55 21.14 -33.30
C ILE A 1102 6.71 22.28 -33.90
N LEU A 1103 5.39 22.11 -34.01
CA LEU A 1103 4.49 23.13 -34.55
C LEU A 1103 4.48 24.41 -33.69
N MET A 1104 4.42 24.26 -32.36
CA MET A 1104 4.52 25.38 -31.41
C MET A 1104 5.85 26.13 -31.53
N GLY A 1105 6.95 25.42 -31.75
CA GLY A 1105 8.26 26.05 -31.95
C GLY A 1105 8.40 26.77 -33.29
N VAL A 1106 7.87 26.18 -34.38
CA VAL A 1106 7.89 26.80 -35.72
C VAL A 1106 7.03 28.06 -35.77
N ILE A 1107 5.92 28.13 -35.04
CA ILE A 1107 5.07 29.33 -34.95
C ILE A 1107 5.69 30.33 -33.97
N ALA A 1108 6.59 31.19 -34.46
CA ALA A 1108 7.37 32.13 -33.65
C ALA A 1108 6.51 33.10 -32.79
N LYS A 1109 5.27 33.39 -33.20
CA LYS A 1109 4.29 34.13 -32.38
C LYS A 1109 4.06 33.47 -31.02
N PHE A 1110 4.16 32.15 -30.92
CA PHE A 1110 4.04 31.41 -29.65
C PHE A 1110 5.21 31.74 -28.72
N GLY A 1111 6.45 31.69 -29.22
CA GLY A 1111 7.64 32.13 -28.47
C GLY A 1111 7.55 33.60 -28.03
N ALA A 1112 7.03 34.48 -28.90
CA ALA A 1112 6.86 35.89 -28.61
C ALA A 1112 5.88 36.17 -27.46
N VAL A 1113 4.81 35.37 -27.34
CA VAL A 1113 3.89 35.45 -26.19
C VAL A 1113 4.66 35.25 -24.88
N PHE A 1114 5.52 34.24 -24.78
CA PHE A 1114 6.33 34.00 -23.57
C PHE A 1114 7.42 35.05 -23.34
N ALA A 1115 8.08 35.55 -24.39
CA ALA A 1115 9.08 36.61 -24.29
C ALA A 1115 8.48 37.95 -23.80
N SER A 1116 7.21 38.23 -24.13
CA SER A 1116 6.49 39.44 -23.70
C SER A 1116 5.78 39.34 -22.34
N MET A 1117 5.92 38.21 -21.62
CA MET A 1117 5.32 38.05 -20.29
C MET A 1117 6.04 38.91 -19.24
N PRO A 1118 5.31 39.61 -18.35
CA PRO A 1118 5.93 40.25 -17.20
C PRO A 1118 6.62 39.20 -16.31
N PRO A 1119 7.82 39.46 -15.76
CA PRO A 1119 8.52 38.47 -14.95
C PRO A 1119 7.73 38.02 -13.72
N SER A 1120 6.86 38.87 -13.15
CA SER A 1120 5.98 38.47 -12.04
C SER A 1120 5.00 37.35 -12.39
N VAL A 1121 4.47 37.33 -13.62
CA VAL A 1121 3.57 36.29 -14.12
C VAL A 1121 4.34 34.98 -14.30
N LEU A 1122 5.54 35.06 -14.88
CA LEU A 1122 6.46 33.94 -15.00
C LEU A 1122 6.92 33.40 -13.62
N GLY A 1123 7.20 34.29 -12.66
CA GLY A 1123 7.66 33.95 -11.31
C GLY A 1123 6.66 33.12 -10.52
N GLY A 1124 5.37 33.45 -10.60
CA GLY A 1124 4.30 32.63 -10.01
C GLY A 1124 4.26 31.21 -10.57
N MET A 1125 4.45 31.05 -11.87
CA MET A 1125 4.57 29.73 -12.52
C MET A 1125 5.87 29.02 -12.11
N GLN A 1126 6.99 29.74 -12.10
CA GLN A 1126 8.33 29.21 -11.82
C GLN A 1126 8.45 28.69 -10.39
N VAL A 1127 7.96 29.42 -9.39
CA VAL A 1127 7.99 28.94 -7.99
C VAL A 1127 7.20 27.65 -7.83
N PHE A 1128 6.06 27.49 -8.52
CA PHE A 1128 5.33 26.21 -8.54
C PHE A 1128 6.18 25.09 -9.15
N LEU A 1129 6.66 25.28 -10.39
CA LEU A 1129 7.45 24.27 -11.12
C LEU A 1129 8.72 23.84 -10.37
N TYR A 1130 9.50 24.81 -9.87
CA TYR A 1130 10.73 24.53 -9.12
C TYR A 1130 10.45 23.85 -7.77
N SER A 1131 9.32 24.17 -7.12
CA SER A 1131 8.86 23.44 -5.93
C SER A 1131 8.50 21.99 -6.25
N THR A 1132 7.87 21.71 -7.41
CA THR A 1132 7.60 20.34 -7.85
C THR A 1132 8.89 19.54 -8.06
N ILE A 1133 9.96 20.15 -8.57
CA ILE A 1133 11.29 19.50 -8.70
C ILE A 1133 11.84 19.14 -7.31
N ALA A 1134 11.78 20.06 -6.34
CA ALA A 1134 12.23 19.79 -4.97
C ALA A 1134 11.43 18.63 -4.34
N VAL A 1135 10.11 18.61 -4.51
CA VAL A 1135 9.22 17.53 -4.02
C VAL A 1135 9.52 16.20 -4.72
N ALA A 1136 9.85 16.20 -6.02
CA ALA A 1136 10.30 15.00 -6.72
C ALA A 1136 11.60 14.43 -6.14
N GLY A 1137 12.57 15.30 -5.82
CA GLY A 1137 13.79 14.92 -5.09
C GLY A 1137 13.50 14.29 -3.72
N ILE A 1138 12.60 14.90 -2.94
CA ILE A 1138 12.14 14.36 -1.65
C ILE A 1138 11.44 12.99 -1.83
N ARG A 1139 10.63 12.81 -2.88
CA ARG A 1139 10.01 11.52 -3.21
C ARG A 1139 11.06 10.45 -3.52
N VAL A 1140 12.15 10.77 -4.21
CA VAL A 1140 13.27 9.84 -4.44
C VAL A 1140 13.99 9.52 -3.12
N LEU A 1141 14.19 10.50 -2.23
CA LEU A 1141 14.73 10.29 -0.89
C LEU A 1141 13.82 9.40 -0.01
N ALA A 1142 12.51 9.46 -0.17
CA ALA A 1142 11.58 8.59 0.55
C ALA A 1142 11.75 7.08 0.20
N LEU A 1143 12.36 6.76 -0.95
CA LEU A 1143 12.62 5.38 -1.40
C LEU A 1143 13.91 4.76 -0.82
N ILE A 1144 14.63 5.46 0.07
CA ILE A 1144 15.88 4.97 0.67
C ILE A 1144 15.64 4.30 2.03
N SER A 1145 16.52 3.38 2.40
CA SER A 1145 16.62 2.92 3.79
C SER A 1145 17.23 4.03 4.64
N TRP A 1146 16.46 4.59 5.59
CA TRP A 1146 16.91 5.65 6.51
C TRP A 1146 17.87 5.15 7.61
N THR A 1147 18.99 4.54 7.22
CA THR A 1147 20.02 4.02 8.12
C THR A 1147 20.76 5.15 8.86
N ARG A 1148 21.67 4.82 9.80
CA ARG A 1148 22.53 5.83 10.41
C ARG A 1148 23.53 6.39 9.39
N ARG A 1149 24.15 5.49 8.60
CA ARG A 1149 25.09 5.85 7.53
C ARG A 1149 24.45 6.77 6.49
N ASP A 1150 23.30 6.39 5.96
CA ASP A 1150 22.71 7.09 4.81
C ASP A 1150 22.15 8.45 5.23
N ARG A 1151 21.61 8.57 6.46
CA ARG A 1151 21.27 9.87 7.07
C ARG A 1151 22.47 10.77 7.28
N PHE A 1152 23.61 10.23 7.68
CA PHE A 1152 24.84 11.02 7.85
C PHE A 1152 25.37 11.54 6.51
N ILE A 1153 25.42 10.68 5.49
CA ILE A 1153 25.79 11.10 4.12
C ILE A 1153 24.83 12.19 3.62
N LEU A 1154 23.51 12.00 3.80
CA LEU A 1154 22.50 12.97 3.39
C LEU A 1154 22.69 14.33 4.08
N ALA A 1155 22.91 14.32 5.40
CA ALA A 1155 23.08 15.53 6.20
C ALA A 1155 24.32 16.34 5.79
N VAL A 1156 25.44 15.68 5.48
CA VAL A 1156 26.65 16.38 5.04
C VAL A 1156 26.52 16.87 3.59
N ALA A 1157 25.98 16.05 2.69
CA ALA A 1157 25.78 16.44 1.29
C ALA A 1157 24.80 17.62 1.16
N LEU A 1158 23.62 17.54 1.79
CA LEU A 1158 22.67 18.65 1.82
C LEU A 1158 23.20 19.85 2.60
N GLY A 1159 23.93 19.64 3.71
CA GLY A 1159 24.49 20.73 4.50
C GLY A 1159 25.48 21.61 3.73
N ILE A 1160 26.31 21.02 2.87
CA ILE A 1160 27.21 21.77 2.00
C ILE A 1160 26.46 22.41 0.82
N GLY A 1161 25.48 21.71 0.22
CA GLY A 1161 24.63 22.32 -0.80
C GLY A 1161 23.82 23.52 -0.30
N PHE A 1162 23.27 23.45 0.92
CA PHE A 1162 22.56 24.57 1.54
C PHE A 1162 23.48 25.71 1.98
N MET A 1163 24.78 25.47 2.20
CA MET A 1163 25.73 26.52 2.55
C MET A 1163 25.80 27.59 1.45
N ASP A 1164 25.93 27.15 0.20
CA ASP A 1164 25.96 28.02 -0.98
C ASP A 1164 24.60 28.73 -1.21
N ILE A 1165 23.49 28.00 -1.10
CA ILE A 1165 22.13 28.57 -1.23
C ILE A 1165 21.86 29.65 -0.15
N CYS A 1166 22.36 29.46 1.07
CA CYS A 1166 22.16 30.41 2.17
C CYS A 1166 23.17 31.55 2.19
N GLN A 1167 24.39 31.34 1.70
CA GLN A 1167 25.47 32.33 1.62
C GLN A 1167 26.22 32.18 0.29
N PRO A 1168 25.72 32.81 -0.78
CA PRO A 1168 26.46 32.96 -2.03
C PRO A 1168 27.84 33.59 -1.77
N ASP A 1169 28.80 33.33 -2.65
CA ASP A 1169 30.21 33.75 -2.55
C ASP A 1169 31.02 33.18 -1.37
N TRP A 1170 30.47 32.32 -0.49
CA TRP A 1170 31.23 31.75 0.64
C TRP A 1170 32.52 31.01 0.21
N PHE A 1171 32.52 30.40 -0.98
CA PHE A 1171 33.65 29.68 -1.53
C PHE A 1171 34.60 30.52 -2.38
N ALA A 1172 34.26 31.77 -2.69
CA ALA A 1172 34.96 32.61 -3.68
C ALA A 1172 36.42 32.96 -3.32
N GLN A 1173 36.86 32.72 -2.08
CA GLN A 1173 38.24 32.96 -1.62
C GLN A 1173 39.02 31.68 -1.29
N VAL A 1174 38.44 30.49 -1.48
CA VAL A 1174 39.05 29.22 -1.02
C VAL A 1174 40.21 28.77 -1.91
N LEU A 1175 40.23 29.15 -3.19
CA LEU A 1175 41.26 28.74 -4.17
C LEU A 1175 41.85 29.89 -5.01
N ALA A 1176 41.67 31.15 -4.58
CA ALA A 1176 42.04 32.34 -5.33
C ALA A 1176 43.49 32.31 -5.88
N TYR A 1177 43.66 32.47 -7.19
CA TYR A 1177 44.96 32.49 -7.87
C TYR A 1177 45.12 33.69 -8.83
N ASP A 1178 45.89 34.69 -8.40
CA ASP A 1178 46.16 35.92 -9.17
C ASP A 1178 47.35 35.81 -10.15
N GLY A 1179 47.67 34.60 -10.64
CA GLY A 1179 48.86 34.38 -11.48
C GLY A 1179 48.60 34.45 -13.00
N PRO A 1180 49.62 34.72 -13.83
CA PRO A 1180 49.45 35.04 -15.27
C PRO A 1180 49.18 33.82 -16.17
N ASN A 1181 48.86 32.65 -15.61
CA ASN A 1181 48.65 31.43 -16.40
C ASN A 1181 47.17 31.24 -16.71
N GLU A 1182 46.75 31.69 -17.89
CA GLU A 1182 45.35 31.63 -18.38
C GLU A 1182 44.71 30.24 -18.24
N ASN A 1183 45.47 29.16 -18.48
CA ASN A 1183 44.96 27.79 -18.34
C ASN A 1183 44.69 27.41 -16.88
N LEU A 1184 45.51 27.91 -15.95
CA LEU A 1184 45.34 27.65 -14.52
C LEU A 1184 44.22 28.52 -13.94
N VAL A 1185 44.09 29.78 -14.37
CA VAL A 1185 42.97 30.66 -14.05
C VAL A 1185 41.65 30.06 -14.54
N GLY A 1186 41.58 29.56 -15.78
CA GLY A 1186 40.38 28.89 -16.30
C GLY A 1186 40.02 27.61 -15.54
N PHE A 1187 41.02 26.84 -15.09
CA PHE A 1187 40.80 25.64 -14.28
C PHE A 1187 40.35 25.97 -12.85
N GLU A 1188 40.96 26.97 -12.22
CA GLU A 1188 40.57 27.51 -10.90
C GLU A 1188 39.13 28.02 -10.92
N GLN A 1189 38.79 28.88 -11.89
CA GLN A 1189 37.42 29.34 -12.11
C GLN A 1189 36.43 28.19 -12.30
N GLY A 1190 36.85 27.11 -12.98
CA GLY A 1190 36.03 25.91 -13.14
C GLY A 1190 35.85 25.09 -11.86
N ILE A 1191 36.81 25.13 -10.93
CA ILE A 1191 36.63 24.56 -9.59
C ILE A 1191 35.71 25.45 -8.76
N ASN A 1192 35.95 26.77 -8.72
CA ASN A 1192 35.12 27.72 -7.97
C ASN A 1192 33.65 27.60 -8.43
N LEU A 1193 33.39 27.62 -9.75
CA LEU A 1193 32.05 27.44 -10.32
C LEU A 1193 31.42 26.06 -10.00
N ALA A 1194 32.23 25.00 -9.89
CA ALA A 1194 31.73 23.67 -9.48
C ALA A 1194 31.40 23.58 -7.97
N VAL A 1195 32.10 24.35 -7.13
CA VAL A 1195 31.86 24.41 -5.68
C VAL A 1195 30.71 25.35 -5.35
N GLU A 1196 30.61 26.49 -6.04
CA GLU A 1196 29.51 27.46 -6.01
C GLU A 1196 28.21 26.94 -6.69
N THR A 1197 28.21 25.70 -7.20
CA THR A 1197 26.99 25.06 -7.71
C THR A 1197 26.46 24.07 -6.67
N PRO A 1198 25.34 24.37 -5.96
CA PRO A 1198 24.89 23.63 -4.77
C PRO A 1198 24.79 22.12 -4.95
N PHE A 1199 24.23 21.70 -6.08
CA PHE A 1199 23.97 20.30 -6.37
C PHE A 1199 25.23 19.54 -6.81
N VAL A 1200 26.20 20.23 -7.43
CA VAL A 1200 27.48 19.66 -7.88
C VAL A 1200 28.35 19.32 -6.68
N ILE A 1201 28.56 20.29 -5.77
CA ILE A 1201 29.35 20.05 -4.57
C ILE A 1201 28.71 18.99 -3.66
N ALA A 1202 27.38 19.02 -3.50
CA ALA A 1202 26.65 18.00 -2.75
C ALA A 1202 26.75 16.61 -3.40
N ALA A 1203 26.74 16.51 -4.72
CA ALA A 1203 26.95 15.25 -5.43
C ALA A 1203 28.39 14.72 -5.23
N ILE A 1204 29.42 15.56 -5.40
CA ILE A 1204 30.83 15.17 -5.16
C ILE A 1204 31.00 14.62 -3.74
N VAL A 1205 30.55 15.37 -2.73
CA VAL A 1205 30.65 14.99 -1.33
C VAL A 1205 29.83 13.74 -1.03
N GLY A 1206 28.60 13.66 -1.55
CA GLY A 1206 27.73 12.49 -1.39
C GLY A 1206 28.35 11.21 -1.97
N ILE A 1207 28.96 11.30 -3.16
CA ILE A 1207 29.63 10.16 -3.82
C ILE A 1207 30.86 9.75 -3.02
N PHE A 1208 31.69 10.73 -2.62
CA PHE A 1208 32.88 10.50 -1.82
C PHE A 1208 32.56 9.82 -0.48
N LEU A 1209 31.61 10.36 0.29
CA LEU A 1209 31.19 9.77 1.56
C LEU A 1209 30.52 8.41 1.38
N ASN A 1210 29.75 8.20 0.31
CA ASN A 1210 29.20 6.89 -0.02
C ASN A 1210 30.28 5.86 -0.41
N ALA A 1211 31.41 6.29 -0.98
CA ALA A 1211 32.55 5.42 -1.28
C ALA A 1211 33.39 5.10 -0.02
N VAL A 1212 33.66 6.12 0.82
CA VAL A 1212 34.56 6.02 1.98
C VAL A 1212 33.87 5.39 3.20
N LEU A 1213 32.61 5.71 3.47
CA LEU A 1213 31.95 5.26 4.71
C LEU A 1213 31.55 3.78 4.63
N PRO A 1214 31.98 2.95 5.60
CA PRO A 1214 31.71 1.53 5.59
C PRO A 1214 30.22 1.24 5.59
N LYS A 1215 29.77 0.33 4.73
CA LYS A 1215 28.36 -0.08 4.66
C LYS A 1215 27.93 -0.73 5.98
N ASP A 1216 26.79 -0.31 6.52
CA ASP A 1216 26.20 -0.87 7.73
C ASP A 1216 25.92 -2.38 7.52
N LYS A 1217 26.76 -3.24 8.11
CA LYS A 1217 26.67 -4.71 7.96
C LYS A 1217 25.37 -5.30 8.52
N SER A 1218 24.66 -4.54 9.36
CA SER A 1218 23.31 -4.83 9.87
C SER A 1218 22.22 -4.72 8.79
N ALA A 1219 22.36 -3.81 7.82
CA ALA A 1219 21.37 -3.61 6.75
C ALA A 1219 21.48 -4.67 5.64
N SER A 1220 22.70 -5.11 5.33
CA SER A 1220 22.99 -6.05 4.22
C SER A 1220 22.38 -7.45 4.35
N ARG A 1221 21.82 -7.82 5.52
CA ARG A 1221 21.08 -9.08 5.70
C ARG A 1221 19.60 -9.00 5.30
N THR A 1222 19.11 -7.81 4.89
CA THR A 1222 17.67 -7.57 4.65
C THR A 1222 17.28 -7.53 3.17
N VAL A 1223 18.25 -7.55 2.24
CA VAL A 1223 18.01 -7.29 0.79
C VAL A 1223 18.68 -8.34 -0.13
N GLY A 1224 19.30 -9.37 0.43
CA GLY A 1224 20.09 -10.36 -0.33
C GLY A 1224 19.43 -11.75 -0.41
N TYR A 1225 18.37 -11.90 -1.21
CA TYR A 1225 17.85 -13.21 -1.63
C TYR A 1225 17.17 -13.12 -3.00
N GLY A 1226 17.95 -12.81 -4.04
CA GLY A 1226 17.44 -12.51 -5.38
C GLY A 1226 18.51 -12.16 -6.43
N ASP A 1227 19.60 -12.94 -6.49
CA ASP A 1227 20.47 -13.05 -7.68
C ASP A 1227 21.26 -14.38 -7.52
N GLU A 1228 21.44 -15.13 -8.62
CA GLU A 1228 21.80 -16.55 -8.61
C GLU A 1228 23.19 -16.87 -8.04
N GLN A 1229 23.30 -17.87 -7.14
CA GLN A 1229 24.58 -18.52 -6.84
C GLN A 1229 24.83 -19.70 -7.78
N LYS A 1230 25.74 -19.51 -8.75
CA LYS A 1230 26.41 -20.64 -9.43
C LYS A 1230 27.16 -21.47 -8.39
N HIS A 1231 26.83 -22.76 -8.30
CA HIS A 1231 27.50 -23.71 -7.41
C HIS A 1231 29.01 -23.77 -7.70
N PRO A 1232 29.89 -23.56 -6.70
CA PRO A 1232 31.26 -24.01 -6.80
C PRO A 1232 31.29 -25.54 -6.61
N ARG A 1233 31.86 -26.27 -7.58
CA ARG A 1233 32.19 -27.69 -7.38
C ARG A 1233 33.29 -27.78 -6.32
N ILE A 1234 32.98 -28.38 -5.18
CA ILE A 1234 34.02 -28.82 -4.24
C ILE A 1234 34.34 -30.28 -4.57
N GLY A 1235 35.57 -30.51 -5.00
CA GLY A 1235 36.08 -31.85 -5.26
C GLY A 1235 36.39 -32.59 -3.96
N VAL A 1236 36.26 -33.91 -3.98
CA VAL A 1236 36.69 -34.82 -2.92
C VAL A 1236 38.20 -34.73 -2.73
N ARG A 1237 38.66 -34.64 -1.48
CA ARG A 1237 39.90 -35.24 -0.98
C ARG A 1237 39.99 -35.21 0.55
N ASP A 1238 39.87 -36.40 1.13
CA ASP A 1238 40.68 -37.00 2.19
C ASP A 1238 41.50 -36.05 3.09
N ASP A 1239 41.09 -35.92 4.36
CA ASP A 1239 41.80 -36.46 5.54
C ASP A 1239 40.88 -36.39 6.79
#